data_AF-A0A9D8N1I6-F1
#
_entry.id   AF-A0A9D8N1I6-F1
#
_cell.length_a   1.000
_cell.length_b   1.000
_cell.length_c   1.000
_cell.angle_alpha   90.00
_cell.angle_beta   90.00
_cell.angle_gamma   90.00
#
_symmetry.space_group_name_H-M   'P 1'
#
loop_
_entity.id
_entity.type
_entity.pdbx_description
1 polymer ?
#
loop_
_entity_poly.entity_id
_entity_poly.type
_entity_poly.pdbx_seq_one_letter_code
_entity_poly.pdbx_strand_id
1 'polypeptide(L)'
;MKKLILFSLFLFGSIALWGQSVTLTFTGQDQNNAYVQLDRVVIANLSRGWQETIAFPDTVYTLAIGVGVGNHTLKEETKVMPNPFDGATRVNLSSPANERAQLTIVDLQGRLYAQCQTELAAGDNYFNISLSTPQMYILTVQTPTRRQSLKMVNTGHGGSDRIMFTGSTYNPRTLQLKGTSTHDFLPGDYMRYIGYATISNITRQSAVIAQPQSYDEALSMEFFAADAIPCPGMPTVADHEGNVYHTVQIGSQCWTRENMRCVTSPTTGTYLITPEGTPYTATGKQAHWMLGDSATYAPLGYGVLYNWNAAVDTFNTTYGELHVDTTRIHPVWAFFKGHRRGICPEGWHVPSYNEWYELKKYVSSQSEYLCSNPDDPNNYYSPYLAKSLAAQTGWRDTTATCDPGNDLGANNATGFSAMPAGWYYTYYADMFSTAVFWSSSRASLSSPVAMQLNSSWEIGRVRSWSDPDNCFSVRCLRDYALEEEDPEEEEYGTPCPDMPTVADHEGIVYHTVQIGSQCWTKENMRCETSPRTGQRFINDSFAYTSQNGYDYTEVGAYWPNHDSASNVGNELGLLYSWAVALDTIGSEGEWCADTNGHYRGICPEGWHIPSRYEWLDLYNYFATHPELTCNEDGVSNAKALAAQTGWMHVNGTCSVGGEPSTNNATGFTIRPTSYGSYQDIGIFNYAQFLSNAYNFCAQLWTIDTDLYLETVIYPPARLSVRCLRNE
;
A
#
# COMPACT_ATOMS: atom_id res chain seq x y z
N MET A 1 16.88 -83.90 -12.61
CA MET A 1 17.98 -83.57 -13.56
C MET A 1 17.35 -82.77 -14.68
N LYS A 2 17.75 -81.57 -15.11
CA LYS A 2 19.01 -80.81 -15.03
C LYS A 2 18.68 -79.32 -14.84
N LYS A 3 19.56 -78.61 -14.14
CA LYS A 3 19.55 -77.14 -13.93
C LYS A 3 19.90 -76.42 -15.23
N LEU A 4 19.17 -75.36 -15.58
CA LEU A 4 19.61 -74.36 -16.55
C LEU A 4 20.19 -73.17 -15.77
N ILE A 5 21.43 -72.80 -16.10
CA ILE A 5 22.20 -71.73 -15.46
C ILE A 5 21.83 -70.41 -16.14
N LEU A 6 21.35 -69.42 -15.38
CA LEU A 6 21.17 -68.03 -15.82
C LEU A 6 22.50 -67.29 -15.65
N PHE A 7 22.95 -66.61 -16.71
CA PHE A 7 24.10 -65.69 -16.69
C PHE A 7 23.65 -64.33 -16.14
N SER A 8 24.24 -63.89 -15.04
CA SER A 8 24.07 -62.55 -14.47
C SER A 8 25.12 -61.58 -15.05
N LEU A 9 24.66 -60.56 -15.76
CA LEU A 9 25.46 -59.39 -16.16
C LEU A 9 25.05 -58.22 -15.25
N PHE A 10 25.86 -57.92 -14.23
CA PHE A 10 25.74 -56.70 -13.43
C PHE A 10 26.44 -55.56 -14.18
N LEU A 11 25.65 -54.65 -14.74
CA LEU A 11 26.11 -53.36 -15.27
C LEU A 11 25.96 -52.33 -14.14
N PHE A 12 27.01 -52.03 -13.39
CA PHE A 12 27.03 -50.88 -12.49
C PHE A 12 27.22 -49.61 -13.33
N GLY A 13 26.11 -49.00 -13.75
CA GLY A 13 26.11 -47.62 -14.23
C GLY A 13 26.25 -46.68 -13.05
N SER A 14 27.41 -46.05 -12.89
CA SER A 14 27.59 -44.92 -12.01
C SER A 14 26.79 -43.73 -12.56
N ILE A 15 25.62 -43.47 -11.98
CA ILE A 15 24.87 -42.23 -12.22
C ILE A 15 25.65 -41.11 -11.53
N ALA A 16 26.33 -40.28 -12.31
CA ALA A 16 26.78 -38.98 -11.82
C ALA A 16 25.52 -38.11 -11.62
N LEU A 17 25.16 -37.86 -10.35
CA LEU A 17 24.21 -36.81 -10.03
C LEU A 17 24.89 -35.48 -10.35
N TRP A 18 24.50 -34.86 -11.47
CA TRP A 18 24.88 -33.49 -11.76
C TRP A 18 24.15 -32.61 -10.75
N GLY A 19 24.90 -31.90 -9.91
CA GLY A 19 24.32 -30.85 -9.07
C GLY A 19 23.64 -29.83 -10.00
N GLN A 20 22.32 -29.75 -9.92
CA GLN A 20 21.55 -28.77 -10.67
C GLN A 20 21.69 -27.42 -9.94
N SER A 21 21.97 -26.35 -10.68
CA SER A 21 22.09 -25.01 -10.13
C SER A 21 21.23 -24.04 -10.93
N VAL A 22 20.69 -23.03 -10.27
CA VAL A 22 19.95 -21.93 -10.90
C VAL A 22 20.82 -20.69 -10.93
N THR A 23 21.01 -20.09 -12.11
CA THR A 23 21.82 -18.88 -12.30
C THR A 23 20.93 -17.67 -12.55
N LEU A 24 21.09 -16.65 -11.72
CA LEU A 24 20.40 -15.37 -11.78
C LEU A 24 21.37 -14.30 -12.27
N THR A 25 20.92 -13.47 -13.22
CA THR A 25 21.66 -12.28 -13.68
C THR A 25 20.85 -11.03 -13.35
N PHE A 26 21.49 -9.99 -12.83
CA PHE A 26 20.83 -8.75 -12.40
C PHE A 26 21.30 -7.57 -13.26
N THR A 27 20.36 -6.79 -13.77
CA THR A 27 20.66 -5.55 -14.51
C THR A 27 19.81 -4.42 -13.97
N GLY A 28 20.39 -3.24 -13.73
CA GLY A 28 19.63 -2.06 -13.34
C GLY A 28 19.15 -1.28 -14.57
N GLN A 29 17.91 -0.79 -14.54
CA GLN A 29 17.38 0.11 -15.57
C GLN A 29 16.50 1.21 -14.95
N ASP A 30 16.39 2.35 -15.62
CA ASP A 30 15.43 3.39 -15.29
C ASP A 30 14.11 3.22 -16.08
N GLN A 31 13.14 4.10 -15.84
CA GLN A 31 11.82 4.08 -16.48
C GLN A 31 11.84 4.28 -18.01
N ASN A 32 12.99 4.69 -18.58
CA ASN A 32 13.19 4.84 -20.02
C ASN A 32 13.98 3.66 -20.61
N ASN A 33 14.14 2.56 -19.87
CA ASN A 33 15.03 1.44 -20.17
C ASN A 33 16.51 1.83 -20.33
N ALA A 34 16.92 2.98 -19.77
CA ALA A 34 18.32 3.36 -19.75
C ALA A 34 19.04 2.57 -18.63
N TYR A 35 20.26 2.15 -18.92
CA TYR A 35 21.06 1.38 -17.97
C TYR A 35 21.35 2.18 -16.68
N VAL A 36 21.08 1.55 -15.53
CA VAL A 36 21.43 2.05 -14.20
C VAL A 36 22.46 1.12 -13.60
N GLN A 37 23.59 1.68 -13.16
CA GLN A 37 24.62 0.90 -12.48
C GLN A 37 24.14 0.55 -11.06
N LEU A 38 24.03 -0.75 -10.77
CA LEU A 38 23.78 -1.25 -9.43
C LEU A 38 24.97 -0.95 -8.50
N ASP A 39 24.69 -0.68 -7.23
CA ASP A 39 25.66 -0.69 -6.12
C ASP A 39 25.71 -2.06 -5.47
N ARG A 40 24.54 -2.68 -5.25
CA ARG A 40 24.37 -4.01 -4.63
C ARG A 40 22.99 -4.60 -4.91
N VAL A 41 22.85 -5.90 -4.73
CA VAL A 41 21.57 -6.64 -4.77
C VAL A 41 21.43 -7.48 -3.52
N VAL A 42 20.33 -7.31 -2.79
CA VAL A 42 19.94 -8.14 -1.65
C VAL A 42 19.05 -9.27 -2.16
N ILE A 43 19.39 -10.51 -1.79
CA ILE A 43 18.76 -11.75 -2.22
C ILE A 43 18.28 -12.48 -0.97
N ALA A 44 16.99 -12.78 -0.87
CA ALA A 44 16.43 -13.51 0.27
C ALA A 44 15.59 -14.70 -0.19
N ASN A 45 15.73 -15.83 0.50
CA ASN A 45 14.82 -16.97 0.38
C ASN A 45 13.82 -16.91 1.52
N LEU A 46 12.58 -16.56 1.21
CA LEU A 46 11.53 -16.40 2.20
C LEU A 46 11.02 -17.76 2.71
N SER A 47 11.05 -18.79 1.86
CA SER A 47 10.66 -20.16 2.24
C SER A 47 11.63 -20.80 3.24
N ARG A 48 12.90 -20.38 3.27
CA ARG A 48 13.96 -20.97 4.11
C ARG A 48 14.59 -20.00 5.11
N GLY A 49 14.19 -18.74 5.10
CA GLY A 49 14.58 -17.76 6.12
C GLY A 49 16.04 -17.31 6.07
N TRP A 50 16.66 -17.24 4.88
CA TRP A 50 18.03 -16.71 4.73
C TRP A 50 18.08 -15.52 3.77
N GLN A 51 19.10 -14.68 3.95
CA GLN A 51 19.37 -13.51 3.11
C GLN A 51 20.87 -13.34 2.87
N GLU A 52 21.23 -12.98 1.65
CA GLU A 52 22.59 -12.66 1.20
C GLU A 52 22.59 -11.35 0.41
N THR A 53 23.75 -10.72 0.25
CA THR A 53 23.89 -9.49 -0.54
C THR A 53 25.11 -9.59 -1.41
N ILE A 54 24.94 -9.38 -2.71
CA ILE A 54 26.04 -9.22 -3.66
C ILE A 54 26.25 -7.74 -3.95
N ALA A 55 27.49 -7.30 -4.13
CA ALA A 55 27.82 -5.90 -4.40
C ALA A 55 28.40 -5.75 -5.81
N PHE A 56 28.18 -4.61 -6.45
CA PHE A 56 28.77 -4.30 -7.75
C PHE A 56 30.31 -4.43 -7.70
N PRO A 57 30.97 -5.03 -8.70
CA PRO A 57 30.49 -5.36 -10.06
C PRO A 57 29.75 -6.71 -10.21
N ASP A 58 29.43 -7.39 -9.12
CA ASP A 58 28.80 -8.71 -9.19
C ASP A 58 27.33 -8.60 -9.54
N THR A 59 27.01 -9.02 -10.77
CA THR A 59 25.64 -9.03 -11.30
C THR A 59 25.11 -10.44 -11.52
N VAL A 60 25.84 -11.48 -11.14
CA VAL A 60 25.43 -12.88 -11.35
C VAL A 60 25.50 -13.65 -10.04
N TYR A 61 24.41 -14.34 -9.71
CA TYR A 61 24.30 -15.18 -8.52
C TYR A 61 23.86 -16.60 -8.89
N THR A 62 24.41 -17.63 -8.27
CA THR A 62 24.09 -19.03 -8.56
C THR A 62 23.59 -19.75 -7.31
N LEU A 63 22.35 -20.24 -7.34
CA LEU A 63 21.74 -21.05 -6.30
C LEU A 63 22.05 -22.53 -6.53
N ALA A 64 22.54 -23.24 -5.52
CA ALA A 64 22.83 -24.68 -5.60
C ALA A 64 21.66 -25.49 -5.03
N ILE A 65 21.20 -26.53 -5.76
CA ILE A 65 20.08 -27.37 -5.33
C ILE A 65 20.58 -28.59 -4.55
N GLY A 66 20.21 -28.71 -3.27
CA GLY A 66 20.36 -29.93 -2.46
C GLY A 66 21.44 -29.91 -1.37
N VAL A 67 21.15 -30.66 -0.30
CA VAL A 67 21.87 -30.73 0.99
C VAL A 67 23.34 -31.15 0.84
N GLY A 68 24.23 -30.38 1.48
CA GLY A 68 25.48 -30.90 2.03
C GLY A 68 26.67 -31.05 1.07
N VAL A 69 27.66 -30.19 1.29
CA VAL A 69 28.98 -30.09 0.64
C VAL A 69 28.98 -29.12 -0.54
N GLY A 70 29.02 -27.83 -0.19
CA GLY A 70 29.44 -26.77 -1.10
C GLY A 70 30.85 -27.06 -1.62
N ASN A 71 30.95 -27.74 -2.75
CA ASN A 71 32.13 -27.67 -3.59
C ASN A 71 32.15 -26.28 -4.21
N HIS A 72 32.70 -25.31 -3.49
CA HIS A 72 33.17 -24.08 -4.08
C HIS A 72 34.10 -24.40 -5.25
N THR A 73 33.81 -23.89 -6.45
CA THR A 73 34.75 -23.08 -7.24
C THR A 73 34.19 -22.71 -8.62
N LEU A 74 33.94 -21.41 -8.86
CA LEU A 74 34.50 -20.81 -10.07
C LEU A 74 35.91 -20.37 -9.70
N LYS A 75 36.88 -21.16 -10.13
CA LYS A 75 38.30 -20.86 -10.00
C LYS A 75 38.62 -19.67 -10.90
N GLU A 76 39.37 -18.72 -10.41
CA GLU A 76 40.44 -18.12 -11.20
C GLU A 76 41.23 -19.30 -11.82
N GLU A 77 41.04 -19.58 -13.10
CA GLU A 77 41.48 -20.86 -13.63
C GLU A 77 42.98 -20.84 -13.93
N THR A 78 43.79 -21.46 -13.07
CA THR A 78 45.08 -21.99 -13.54
C THR A 78 44.80 -23.22 -14.39
N LYS A 79 45.17 -23.18 -15.67
CA LYS A 79 45.00 -24.31 -16.59
C LYS A 79 46.34 -24.85 -17.00
N VAL A 80 46.52 -26.16 -16.87
CA VAL A 80 47.70 -26.88 -17.38
C VAL A 80 47.30 -27.57 -18.68
N MET A 81 47.93 -27.21 -19.80
CA MET A 81 47.61 -27.73 -21.13
C MET A 81 48.87 -27.99 -21.97
N PRO A 82 49.01 -29.20 -22.53
CA PRO A 82 48.17 -30.38 -22.31
C PRO A 82 48.39 -30.97 -20.90
N ASN A 83 47.41 -31.73 -20.39
CA ASN A 83 47.56 -32.55 -19.19
C ASN A 83 46.66 -33.80 -19.33
N PRO A 84 47.20 -35.03 -19.49
CA PRO A 84 48.62 -35.39 -19.43
C PRO A 84 49.48 -34.76 -20.54
N PHE A 85 50.81 -34.69 -20.34
CA PHE A 85 51.76 -34.11 -21.29
C PHE A 85 53.05 -34.93 -21.44
N ASP A 86 53.71 -34.78 -22.57
CA ASP A 86 54.95 -35.48 -22.92
C ASP A 86 56.16 -34.56 -22.71
N GLY A 87 56.72 -34.56 -21.49
CA GLY A 87 57.93 -33.83 -21.11
C GLY A 87 57.74 -32.32 -20.88
N ALA A 88 56.83 -31.65 -21.58
CA ALA A 88 56.55 -30.23 -21.41
C ALA A 88 55.06 -29.87 -21.51
N THR A 89 54.64 -28.84 -20.78
CA THR A 89 53.26 -28.33 -20.76
C THR A 89 53.22 -26.82 -20.60
N ARG A 90 52.08 -26.20 -20.87
CA ARG A 90 51.83 -24.77 -20.64
C ARG A 90 50.89 -24.58 -19.47
N VAL A 91 51.14 -23.54 -18.68
CA VAL A 91 50.25 -23.10 -17.61
C VAL A 91 49.75 -21.71 -17.91
N ASN A 92 48.44 -21.57 -18.04
CA ASN A 92 47.79 -20.26 -18.05
C ASN A 92 47.32 -19.95 -16.63
N LEU A 93 47.68 -18.77 -16.11
CA LEU A 93 47.31 -18.25 -14.81
C LEU A 93 46.60 -16.90 -14.99
N SER A 94 45.29 -16.87 -14.77
CA SER A 94 44.52 -15.63 -14.79
C SER A 94 44.67 -14.88 -13.45
N SER A 95 44.90 -13.58 -13.50
CA SER A 95 45.03 -12.71 -12.33
C SER A 95 44.18 -11.43 -12.48
N PRO A 96 43.42 -11.04 -11.44
CA PRO A 96 42.50 -9.89 -11.49
C PRO A 96 43.20 -8.53 -11.46
N ALA A 97 44.41 -8.48 -10.90
CA ALA A 97 45.18 -7.26 -10.67
C ALA A 97 46.66 -7.57 -10.79
N ASN A 98 47.51 -6.54 -10.78
CA ASN A 98 48.95 -6.78 -10.74
C ASN A 98 49.34 -7.32 -9.35
N GLU A 99 49.87 -8.54 -9.27
CA GLU A 99 50.21 -9.19 -8.01
C GLU A 99 51.40 -10.14 -8.12
N ARG A 100 52.07 -10.43 -6.99
CA ARG A 100 53.16 -11.41 -6.93
C ARG A 100 52.62 -12.83 -6.89
N ALA A 101 53.26 -13.74 -7.61
CA ALA A 101 52.95 -15.16 -7.57
C ALA A 101 54.20 -16.04 -7.39
N GLN A 102 54.05 -17.15 -6.67
CA GLN A 102 55.02 -18.21 -6.51
C GLN A 102 54.45 -19.52 -7.04
N LEU A 103 55.14 -20.16 -7.99
CA LEU A 103 54.80 -21.46 -8.54
C LEU A 103 55.82 -22.49 -8.05
N THR A 104 55.35 -23.63 -7.53
CA THR A 104 56.17 -24.69 -6.94
C THR A 104 55.72 -26.05 -7.46
N ILE A 105 56.62 -26.91 -7.93
CA ILE A 105 56.31 -28.25 -8.44
C ILE A 105 56.98 -29.30 -7.55
N VAL A 106 56.18 -30.22 -7.02
CA VAL A 106 56.64 -31.36 -6.20
C VAL A 106 56.12 -32.69 -6.73
N ASP A 107 56.77 -33.81 -6.38
CA ASP A 107 56.20 -35.15 -6.57
C ASP A 107 55.18 -35.52 -5.47
N LEU A 108 54.58 -36.70 -5.56
CA LEU A 108 53.60 -37.18 -4.57
C LEU A 108 54.21 -37.45 -3.18
N GLN A 109 55.54 -37.53 -3.08
CA GLN A 109 56.27 -37.65 -1.82
C GLN A 109 56.72 -36.28 -1.28
N GLY A 110 56.40 -35.18 -1.97
CA GLY A 110 56.71 -33.81 -1.57
C GLY A 110 58.12 -33.34 -1.95
N ARG A 111 58.86 -34.08 -2.77
CA ARG A 111 60.20 -33.67 -3.24
C ARG A 111 60.05 -32.54 -4.26
N LEU A 112 60.80 -31.45 -4.08
CA LEU A 112 60.80 -30.28 -4.96
C LEU A 112 61.54 -30.55 -6.27
N TYR A 113 60.91 -30.21 -7.40
CA TYR A 113 61.50 -30.30 -8.76
C TYR A 113 61.75 -28.92 -9.39
N ALA A 114 60.83 -27.96 -9.23
CA ALA A 114 61.04 -26.61 -9.73
C ALA A 114 60.24 -25.58 -8.92
N GLN A 115 60.76 -24.36 -8.79
CA GLN A 115 60.08 -23.23 -8.15
C GLN A 115 60.42 -21.92 -8.87
N CYS A 116 59.46 -21.01 -8.97
CA CYS A 116 59.62 -19.68 -9.56
C CYS A 116 58.78 -18.67 -8.79
N GLN A 117 59.26 -17.43 -8.69
CA GLN A 117 58.50 -16.29 -8.20
C GLN A 117 58.51 -15.19 -9.26
N THR A 118 57.35 -14.62 -9.58
CA THR A 118 57.19 -13.59 -10.62
C THR A 118 56.11 -12.58 -10.24
N GLU A 119 56.14 -11.40 -10.85
CA GLU A 119 55.00 -10.48 -10.87
C GLU A 119 54.05 -10.91 -12.00
N LEU A 120 52.74 -10.95 -11.72
CA LEU A 120 51.69 -11.17 -12.69
C LEU A 120 51.10 -9.81 -13.09
N ALA A 121 50.81 -9.65 -14.38
CA ALA A 121 49.98 -8.55 -14.84
C ALA A 121 48.50 -8.92 -14.71
N ALA A 122 47.63 -7.92 -14.54
CA ALA A 122 46.19 -8.10 -14.64
C ALA A 122 45.82 -8.69 -16.02
N GLY A 123 45.08 -9.80 -16.03
CA GLY A 123 44.76 -10.61 -17.19
C GLY A 123 45.37 -12.02 -17.16
N ASP A 124 45.61 -12.61 -18.33
CA ASP A 124 46.11 -13.99 -18.46
C ASP A 124 47.65 -14.01 -18.55
N ASN A 125 48.29 -14.83 -17.72
CA ASN A 125 49.74 -14.96 -17.60
C ASN A 125 50.18 -16.38 -17.96
N TYR A 126 51.16 -16.53 -18.86
CA TYR A 126 51.52 -17.82 -19.45
C TYR A 126 52.90 -18.30 -19.01
N PHE A 127 53.00 -19.58 -18.66
CA PHE A 127 54.23 -20.26 -18.30
C PHE A 127 54.43 -21.52 -19.13
N ASN A 128 55.68 -21.82 -19.49
CA ASN A 128 56.08 -23.12 -19.99
C ASN A 128 56.77 -23.91 -18.87
N ILE A 129 56.31 -25.13 -18.64
CA ILE A 129 56.90 -26.08 -17.70
C ILE A 129 57.54 -27.22 -18.49
N SER A 130 58.75 -27.61 -18.11
CA SER A 130 59.41 -28.82 -18.61
C SER A 130 59.83 -29.67 -17.41
N LEU A 131 59.59 -30.98 -17.48
CA LEU A 131 59.90 -31.93 -16.40
C LEU A 131 60.63 -33.14 -16.95
N SER A 132 61.70 -33.54 -16.26
CA SER A 132 62.67 -34.54 -16.73
C SER A 132 62.17 -35.97 -16.62
N THR A 133 61.29 -36.26 -15.66
CA THR A 133 60.89 -37.63 -15.28
C THR A 133 59.39 -37.87 -15.54
N PRO A 134 59.00 -38.97 -16.22
CA PRO A 134 57.60 -39.36 -16.34
C PRO A 134 57.03 -39.81 -15.00
N GLN A 135 56.14 -39.00 -14.43
CA GLN A 135 55.41 -39.30 -13.19
C GLN A 135 54.30 -38.27 -12.96
N MET A 136 53.58 -38.41 -11.85
CA MET A 136 52.63 -37.42 -11.38
C MET A 136 53.31 -36.37 -10.50
N TYR A 137 53.00 -35.11 -10.75
CA TYR A 137 53.47 -33.96 -10.01
C TYR A 137 52.29 -33.13 -9.47
N ILE A 138 52.56 -32.34 -8.44
CA ILE A 138 51.66 -31.31 -7.93
C ILE A 138 52.30 -29.94 -8.20
N LEU A 139 51.62 -29.11 -8.98
CA LEU A 139 51.94 -27.69 -9.14
C LEU A 139 51.13 -26.88 -8.13
N THR A 140 51.79 -26.16 -7.23
CA THR A 140 51.16 -25.18 -6.34
C THR A 140 51.45 -23.77 -6.83
N VAL A 141 50.41 -22.97 -7.01
CA VAL A 141 50.46 -21.53 -7.30
C VAL A 141 50.02 -20.78 -6.04
N GLN A 142 50.79 -19.80 -5.61
CA GLN A 142 50.48 -18.98 -4.43
C GLN A 142 50.67 -17.50 -4.74
N THR A 143 49.62 -16.71 -4.56
CA THR A 143 49.58 -15.24 -4.60
C THR A 143 49.19 -14.73 -3.20
N PRO A 144 49.18 -13.40 -2.93
CA PRO A 144 48.68 -12.85 -1.67
C PRO A 144 47.21 -13.20 -1.40
N THR A 145 46.42 -13.32 -2.47
CA THR A 145 44.97 -13.49 -2.44
C THR A 145 44.55 -14.95 -2.57
N ARG A 146 45.43 -15.83 -3.08
CA ARG A 146 45.07 -17.20 -3.44
C ARG A 146 46.20 -18.20 -3.30
N ARG A 147 45.85 -19.43 -2.93
CA ARG A 147 46.72 -20.60 -3.07
C ARG A 147 45.96 -21.72 -3.76
N GLN A 148 46.48 -22.23 -4.88
CA GLN A 148 45.89 -23.34 -5.63
C GLN A 148 46.90 -24.43 -5.89
N SER A 149 46.48 -25.69 -5.89
CA SER A 149 47.32 -26.82 -6.32
C SER A 149 46.65 -27.63 -7.43
N LEU A 150 47.43 -28.06 -8.43
CA LEU A 150 46.98 -28.78 -9.61
C LEU A 150 47.80 -30.06 -9.80
N LYS A 151 47.12 -31.15 -10.14
CA LYS A 151 47.77 -32.42 -10.51
C LYS A 151 48.22 -32.36 -11.96
N MET A 152 49.46 -32.73 -12.19
CA MET A 152 50.11 -32.76 -13.51
C MET A 152 50.59 -34.19 -13.77
N VAL A 153 50.26 -34.74 -14.94
CA VAL A 153 50.70 -36.08 -15.34
C VAL A 153 51.69 -35.95 -16.49
N ASN A 154 52.97 -36.16 -16.22
CA ASN A 154 54.02 -36.18 -17.24
C ASN A 154 54.24 -37.62 -17.70
N THR A 155 54.13 -37.89 -19.01
CA THR A 155 54.38 -39.18 -19.64
C THR A 155 55.73 -39.25 -20.37
N GLY A 156 56.48 -38.14 -20.40
CA GLY A 156 57.67 -37.94 -21.22
C GLY A 156 58.91 -37.44 -20.49
N HIS A 157 60.03 -37.33 -21.22
CA HIS A 157 61.29 -36.81 -20.69
C HIS A 157 61.57 -35.41 -21.26
N GLY A 158 61.21 -34.36 -20.51
CA GLY A 158 61.38 -32.96 -20.90
C GLY A 158 62.79 -32.38 -20.73
N GLY A 159 63.79 -33.24 -20.55
CA GLY A 159 65.22 -32.88 -20.43
C GLY A 159 65.65 -32.27 -19.09
N SER A 160 64.87 -31.33 -18.52
CA SER A 160 65.23 -30.64 -17.27
C SER A 160 63.99 -30.08 -16.56
N ASP A 161 64.00 -30.05 -15.23
CA ASP A 161 62.90 -29.53 -14.42
C ASP A 161 62.98 -28.00 -14.30
N ARG A 162 62.05 -27.27 -14.95
CA ARG A 162 62.03 -25.80 -14.92
C ARG A 162 60.63 -25.22 -15.16
N ILE A 163 60.42 -23.99 -14.65
CA ILE A 163 59.25 -23.14 -14.91
C ILE A 163 59.75 -21.86 -15.58
N MET A 164 59.21 -21.51 -16.74
CA MET A 164 59.58 -20.29 -17.48
C MET A 164 58.35 -19.42 -17.75
N PHE A 165 58.38 -18.17 -17.31
CA PHE A 165 57.36 -17.19 -17.69
C PHE A 165 57.54 -16.79 -19.16
N THR A 166 56.46 -16.85 -19.94
CA THR A 166 56.49 -16.64 -21.40
C THR A 166 55.80 -15.36 -21.85
N GLY A 167 55.09 -14.67 -20.95
CA GLY A 167 54.44 -13.39 -21.23
C GLY A 167 53.03 -13.31 -20.63
N SER A 168 52.43 -12.14 -20.74
CA SER A 168 51.06 -11.85 -20.33
C SER A 168 50.25 -11.28 -21.48
N THR A 169 48.93 -11.45 -21.43
CA THR A 169 47.99 -10.76 -22.30
C THR A 169 47.10 -9.88 -21.44
N TYR A 170 47.19 -8.57 -21.64
CA TYR A 170 46.30 -7.62 -20.97
C TYR A 170 44.90 -7.77 -21.57
N ASN A 171 44.06 -8.49 -20.86
CA ASN A 171 42.63 -8.55 -21.05
C ASN A 171 42.04 -8.28 -19.68
N PRO A 172 41.58 -7.05 -19.38
CA PRO A 172 40.70 -6.85 -18.24
C PRO A 172 39.40 -7.57 -18.59
N ARG A 173 39.38 -8.89 -18.40
CA ARG A 173 38.12 -9.60 -18.22
C ARG A 173 37.54 -8.95 -16.99
N THR A 174 36.48 -8.18 -17.18
CA THR A 174 35.61 -7.74 -16.09
C THR A 174 35.33 -8.98 -15.25
N LEU A 175 35.89 -9.03 -14.05
CA LEU A 175 35.57 -10.05 -13.08
C LEU A 175 34.07 -9.91 -12.83
N GLN A 176 33.26 -10.82 -13.38
CA GLN A 176 32.04 -11.18 -12.71
C GLN A 176 32.47 -12.16 -11.62
N LEU A 177 32.56 -11.72 -10.36
CA LEU A 177 32.59 -12.70 -9.29
C LEU A 177 31.17 -13.28 -9.20
N LYS A 178 31.07 -14.58 -9.48
CA LYS A 178 29.85 -15.35 -9.33
C LYS A 178 29.58 -15.54 -7.85
N GLY A 179 28.59 -14.85 -7.29
CA GLY A 179 28.09 -15.18 -5.95
C GLY A 179 27.38 -16.53 -6.03
N THR A 180 28.04 -17.64 -5.70
CA THR A 180 27.31 -18.91 -5.56
C THR A 180 26.81 -19.00 -4.13
N SER A 181 25.50 -19.14 -3.96
CA SER A 181 24.86 -19.28 -2.66
C SER A 181 25.48 -20.43 -1.87
N THR A 182 25.78 -20.18 -0.59
CA THR A 182 26.10 -21.24 0.37
C THR A 182 24.87 -21.73 1.12
N HIS A 183 23.72 -21.13 0.85
CA HIS A 183 22.47 -21.41 1.52
C HIS A 183 21.69 -22.50 0.79
N ASP A 184 20.92 -23.27 1.56
CA ASP A 184 20.05 -24.29 1.00
C ASP A 184 18.99 -23.65 0.09
N PHE A 185 18.81 -24.22 -1.09
CA PHE A 185 17.79 -23.81 -2.05
C PHE A 185 17.17 -25.03 -2.72
N LEU A 186 15.86 -25.01 -2.91
CA LEU A 186 15.13 -25.96 -3.76
C LEU A 186 14.36 -25.20 -4.85
N PRO A 187 14.26 -25.74 -6.08
CA PRO A 187 13.39 -25.17 -7.10
C PRO A 187 11.95 -25.06 -6.59
N GLY A 188 11.37 -23.88 -6.76
CA GLY A 188 10.05 -23.53 -6.25
C GLY A 188 10.08 -22.78 -4.92
N ASP A 189 11.24 -22.66 -4.26
CA ASP A 189 11.38 -21.76 -3.11
C ASP A 189 11.03 -20.32 -3.53
N TYR A 190 10.31 -19.63 -2.65
CA TYR A 190 9.86 -18.25 -2.88
C TYR A 190 10.98 -17.27 -2.51
N MET A 191 11.49 -16.56 -3.51
CA MET A 191 12.68 -15.71 -3.42
C MET A 191 12.31 -14.23 -3.53
N ARG A 192 13.07 -13.36 -2.87
CA ARG A 192 12.95 -11.89 -2.95
C ARG A 192 14.29 -11.26 -3.34
N TYR A 193 14.26 -10.34 -4.29
CA TYR A 193 15.44 -9.64 -4.81
C TYR A 193 15.22 -8.12 -4.78
N ILE A 194 16.23 -7.38 -4.32
CA ILE A 194 16.19 -5.92 -4.19
C ILE A 194 17.51 -5.32 -4.68
N GLY A 195 17.50 -4.54 -5.75
CA GLY A 195 18.65 -3.77 -6.21
C GLY A 195 18.78 -2.44 -5.47
N TYR A 196 20.01 -1.99 -5.26
CA TYR A 196 20.33 -0.63 -4.85
C TYR A 196 21.26 0.01 -5.87
N ALA A 197 21.11 1.29 -6.15
CA ALA A 197 21.95 2.06 -7.08
C ALA A 197 22.09 3.51 -6.62
N THR A 198 23.28 4.09 -6.78
CA THR A 198 23.52 5.49 -6.45
C THR A 198 23.27 6.36 -7.69
N ILE A 199 22.14 7.05 -7.70
CA ILE A 199 21.70 7.92 -8.80
C ILE A 199 21.75 9.35 -8.29
N SER A 200 22.56 10.20 -8.94
CA SER A 200 22.75 11.61 -8.55
C SER A 200 23.20 11.79 -7.08
N ASN A 201 24.16 10.97 -6.62
CA ASN A 201 24.70 10.94 -5.25
C ASN A 201 23.71 10.50 -4.14
N ILE A 202 22.55 9.93 -4.51
CA ILE A 202 21.58 9.38 -3.56
C ILE A 202 21.45 7.87 -3.83
N THR A 203 21.64 7.05 -2.81
CA THR A 203 21.39 5.60 -2.90
C THR A 203 19.89 5.34 -2.95
N ARG A 204 19.44 4.66 -4.01
CA ARG A 204 18.03 4.34 -4.26
C ARG A 204 17.82 2.84 -4.28
N GLN A 205 16.59 2.42 -4.02
CA GLN A 205 16.16 1.03 -4.09
C GLN A 205 15.37 0.78 -5.39
N SER A 206 15.53 -0.40 -5.99
CA SER A 206 14.71 -0.84 -7.13
C SER A 206 13.34 -1.32 -6.70
N ALA A 207 12.46 -1.61 -7.68
CA ALA A 207 11.34 -2.51 -7.48
C ALA A 207 11.78 -3.80 -6.76
N VAL A 208 10.97 -4.27 -5.81
CA VAL A 208 11.18 -5.57 -5.17
C VAL A 208 10.64 -6.65 -6.10
N ILE A 209 11.49 -7.58 -6.52
CA ILE A 209 11.07 -8.76 -7.28
C ILE A 209 10.87 -9.89 -6.28
N ALA A 210 9.66 -10.44 -6.16
CA ALA A 210 9.38 -11.60 -5.32
C ALA A 210 8.62 -12.67 -6.12
N GLN A 211 9.21 -13.86 -6.26
CA GLN A 211 8.66 -14.93 -7.10
C GLN A 211 9.23 -16.31 -6.73
N PRO A 212 8.53 -17.42 -7.04
CA PRO A 212 9.10 -18.75 -6.93
C PRO A 212 10.24 -18.91 -7.94
N GLN A 213 11.43 -19.27 -7.48
CA GLN A 213 12.58 -19.45 -8.38
C GLN A 213 12.79 -20.92 -8.70
N SER A 214 12.84 -21.27 -9.99
CA SER A 214 13.04 -22.66 -10.43
C SER A 214 14.06 -22.82 -11.57
N TYR A 215 14.36 -21.76 -12.31
CA TYR A 215 15.18 -21.79 -13.53
C TYR A 215 16.09 -20.57 -13.64
N ASP A 216 17.07 -20.64 -14.54
CA ASP A 216 17.98 -19.54 -14.85
C ASP A 216 17.22 -18.32 -15.38
N GLU A 217 17.55 -17.13 -14.88
CA GLU A 217 16.76 -15.94 -15.17
C GLU A 217 17.60 -14.66 -15.17
N ALA A 218 17.26 -13.74 -16.05
CA ALA A 218 17.79 -12.38 -16.06
C ALA A 218 16.74 -11.44 -15.45
N LEU A 219 17.02 -10.93 -14.26
CA LEU A 219 16.17 -10.06 -13.47
C LEU A 219 16.57 -8.60 -13.71
N SER A 220 15.66 -7.84 -14.33
CA SER A 220 15.85 -6.40 -14.53
C SER A 220 15.29 -5.62 -13.35
N MET A 221 16.18 -4.98 -12.61
CA MET A 221 15.91 -4.15 -11.43
C MET A 221 15.56 -2.74 -11.88
N GLU A 222 14.28 -2.40 -11.84
CA GLU A 222 13.81 -1.08 -12.23
C GLU A 222 13.99 -0.07 -11.09
N PHE A 223 14.73 1.01 -11.35
CA PHE A 223 14.91 2.13 -10.46
C PHE A 223 13.98 3.26 -10.88
N PHE A 224 13.14 3.68 -9.95
CA PHE A 224 12.26 4.81 -10.15
C PHE A 224 12.95 6.11 -9.73
N ALA A 225 12.46 7.24 -10.27
CA ALA A 225 12.72 8.53 -9.64
C ALA A 225 12.28 8.49 -8.16
N ALA A 226 12.83 9.36 -7.31
CA ALA A 226 13.21 9.08 -5.91
C ALA A 226 12.11 8.58 -4.98
N ASP A 227 10.84 8.67 -5.37
CA ASP A 227 9.72 8.64 -4.43
C ASP A 227 8.54 7.73 -4.86
N ALA A 228 8.73 6.83 -5.83
CA ALA A 228 7.71 5.84 -6.21
C ALA A 228 8.11 4.44 -5.70
N ILE A 229 7.81 4.16 -4.42
CA ILE A 229 8.02 2.82 -3.85
C ILE A 229 6.91 1.91 -4.40
N PRO A 230 7.20 0.82 -5.14
CA PRO A 230 6.14 -0.07 -5.60
C PRO A 230 5.46 -0.80 -4.44
N CYS A 231 4.24 -1.27 -4.66
CA CYS A 231 3.52 -2.01 -3.62
C CYS A 231 4.28 -3.26 -3.17
N PRO A 232 4.35 -3.53 -1.85
CA PRO A 232 5.01 -4.72 -1.32
C PRO A 232 4.46 -6.00 -1.95
N GLY A 233 5.36 -6.78 -2.57
CA GLY A 233 5.03 -8.04 -3.23
C GLY A 233 4.24 -7.91 -4.54
N MET A 234 3.86 -6.70 -4.98
CA MET A 234 3.09 -6.49 -6.20
C MET A 234 3.56 -5.23 -6.95
N PRO A 235 4.77 -5.23 -7.56
CA PRO A 235 5.28 -4.07 -8.31
C PRO A 235 4.45 -3.74 -9.56
N THR A 236 3.72 -4.70 -10.08
CA THR A 236 2.79 -4.55 -11.20
C THR A 236 1.52 -5.37 -10.98
N VAL A 237 0.42 -4.97 -11.59
CA VAL A 237 -0.85 -5.70 -11.65
C VAL A 237 -1.39 -5.72 -13.08
N ALA A 238 -2.05 -6.79 -13.49
CA ALA A 238 -2.70 -6.89 -14.80
C ALA A 238 -4.23 -6.90 -14.66
N ASP A 239 -4.93 -6.21 -15.56
CA ASP A 239 -6.39 -6.31 -15.66
C ASP A 239 -6.85 -7.60 -16.39
N HIS A 240 -8.16 -7.78 -16.54
CA HIS A 240 -8.73 -8.98 -17.18
C HIS A 240 -8.44 -9.09 -18.68
N GLU A 241 -7.92 -8.03 -19.30
CA GLU A 241 -7.49 -8.01 -20.71
C GLU A 241 -5.97 -8.19 -20.85
N GLY A 242 -5.24 -8.29 -19.74
CA GLY A 242 -3.79 -8.42 -19.70
C GLY A 242 -3.03 -7.11 -19.85
N ASN A 243 -3.69 -5.95 -19.75
CA ASN A 243 -2.96 -4.68 -19.66
C ASN A 243 -2.25 -4.63 -18.31
N VAL A 244 -0.94 -4.37 -18.33
CA VAL A 244 -0.10 -4.30 -17.13
C VAL A 244 0.03 -2.85 -16.66
N TYR A 245 -0.11 -2.65 -15.35
CA TYR A 245 0.01 -1.37 -14.65
C TYR A 245 1.07 -1.52 -13.57
N HIS A 246 1.95 -0.53 -13.41
CA HIS A 246 2.83 -0.44 -12.25
C HIS A 246 2.02 0.00 -11.04
N THR A 247 2.54 -0.31 -9.86
CA THR A 247 1.92 0.07 -8.59
C THR A 247 2.81 1.04 -7.83
N VAL A 248 2.21 1.76 -6.89
CA VAL A 248 2.90 2.64 -5.97
C VAL A 248 2.26 2.60 -4.60
N GLN A 249 3.08 2.48 -3.57
CA GLN A 249 2.70 2.59 -2.18
C GLN A 249 2.82 4.05 -1.74
N ILE A 250 1.71 4.60 -1.24
CA ILE A 250 1.64 5.95 -0.69
C ILE A 250 1.02 5.84 0.70
N GLY A 251 1.83 6.03 1.75
CA GLY A 251 1.43 5.69 3.11
C GLY A 251 1.16 4.19 3.25
N SER A 252 0.00 3.84 3.82
CA SER A 252 -0.48 2.46 3.90
C SER A 252 -1.19 1.98 2.64
N GLN A 253 -1.49 2.88 1.69
CA GLN A 253 -2.33 2.57 0.54
C GLN A 253 -1.50 2.15 -0.68
N CYS A 254 -2.07 1.24 -1.46
CA CYS A 254 -1.44 0.67 -2.64
C CYS A 254 -2.23 1.01 -3.92
N TRP A 255 -1.65 1.82 -4.79
CA TRP A 255 -2.33 2.45 -5.93
C TRP A 255 -1.77 1.96 -7.27
N THR A 256 -2.60 1.93 -8.32
CA THR A 256 -2.10 1.84 -9.69
C THR A 256 -1.49 3.17 -10.13
N ARG A 257 -0.37 3.10 -10.85
CA ARG A 257 0.41 4.26 -11.31
C ARG A 257 -0.04 4.77 -12.68
N GLU A 258 -0.60 3.92 -13.54
CA GLU A 258 -1.20 4.27 -14.85
C GLU A 258 -2.73 4.16 -14.85
N ASN A 259 -3.38 4.99 -15.68
CA ASN A 259 -4.83 5.03 -15.76
C ASN A 259 -5.33 3.75 -16.41
N MET A 260 -6.47 3.22 -15.96
CA MET A 260 -7.04 2.01 -16.54
C MET A 260 -7.26 2.11 -18.05
N ARG A 261 -7.01 0.99 -18.74
CA ARG A 261 -7.04 0.83 -20.21
C ARG A 261 -8.01 -0.23 -20.69
N CYS A 262 -8.75 -0.89 -19.79
CA CYS A 262 -9.74 -1.89 -20.14
C CYS A 262 -10.76 -1.37 -21.15
N VAL A 263 -11.05 -2.12 -22.21
CA VAL A 263 -12.07 -1.75 -23.20
C VAL A 263 -13.31 -2.62 -23.13
N THR A 264 -13.30 -3.66 -22.29
CA THR A 264 -14.44 -4.53 -21.97
C THR A 264 -14.74 -4.58 -20.47
N SER A 265 -15.99 -4.89 -20.12
CA SER A 265 -16.41 -5.15 -18.74
C SER A 265 -15.78 -6.45 -18.22
N PRO A 266 -15.13 -6.46 -17.04
CA PRO A 266 -14.63 -7.70 -16.43
C PRO A 266 -15.76 -8.66 -16.02
N THR A 267 -16.95 -8.16 -15.68
CA THR A 267 -18.08 -8.99 -15.25
C THR A 267 -18.82 -9.62 -16.43
N THR A 268 -19.04 -8.86 -17.50
CA THR A 268 -19.94 -9.27 -18.58
C THR A 268 -19.24 -9.50 -19.92
N GLY A 269 -17.99 -9.05 -20.07
CA GLY A 269 -17.25 -9.07 -21.33
C GLY A 269 -17.78 -8.10 -22.39
N THR A 270 -18.74 -7.23 -22.07
CA THR A 270 -19.28 -6.26 -23.03
C THR A 270 -18.27 -5.17 -23.36
N TYR A 271 -18.16 -4.80 -24.64
CA TYR A 271 -17.34 -3.67 -25.06
C TYR A 271 -17.87 -2.34 -24.50
N LEU A 272 -16.98 -1.59 -23.85
CA LEU A 272 -17.23 -0.27 -23.26
C LEU A 272 -16.95 0.87 -24.26
N ILE A 273 -16.11 0.58 -25.28
CA ILE A 273 -15.72 1.51 -26.34
C ILE A 273 -16.26 0.95 -27.67
N THR A 274 -16.85 1.81 -28.51
CA THR A 274 -17.26 1.41 -29.87
C THR A 274 -16.04 1.35 -30.80
N PRO A 275 -15.91 0.31 -31.66
CA PRO A 275 -14.77 0.16 -32.59
C PRO A 275 -14.62 1.30 -33.60
N GLU A 276 -15.67 2.08 -33.79
CA GLU A 276 -15.73 3.25 -34.66
C GLU A 276 -16.24 4.41 -33.81
N GLY A 277 -15.53 5.53 -33.78
CA GLY A 277 -15.89 6.72 -33.00
C GLY A 277 -17.17 7.44 -33.45
N THR A 278 -18.17 6.73 -34.00
CA THR A 278 -19.47 7.27 -34.38
C THR A 278 -20.47 7.13 -33.21
N PRO A 279 -21.24 8.18 -32.92
CA PRO A 279 -22.24 8.13 -31.87
C PRO A 279 -23.49 7.45 -32.41
N TYR A 280 -24.04 6.41 -31.78
CA TYR A 280 -25.49 6.26 -31.84
C TYR A 280 -26.12 5.55 -30.64
N THR A 281 -27.41 5.85 -30.52
CA THR A 281 -28.21 6.08 -29.34
C THR A 281 -29.08 4.89 -28.96
N ALA A 282 -29.09 4.56 -27.67
CA ALA A 282 -30.27 4.18 -26.86
C ALA A 282 -29.86 3.89 -25.40
N THR A 283 -28.56 3.68 -25.12
CA THR A 283 -28.03 3.29 -23.80
C THR A 283 -26.62 3.85 -23.45
N GLY A 284 -26.21 4.97 -24.09
CA GLY A 284 -25.13 5.86 -23.61
C GLY A 284 -23.68 5.41 -23.86
N LYS A 285 -22.78 6.32 -24.23
CA LYS A 285 -21.34 6.06 -24.38
C LYS A 285 -20.73 5.73 -23.01
N GLN A 286 -20.06 4.58 -22.91
CA GLN A 286 -19.58 4.05 -21.62
C GLN A 286 -18.11 4.35 -21.36
N ALA A 287 -17.31 4.49 -22.43
CA ALA A 287 -15.92 4.88 -22.32
C ALA A 287 -15.40 5.56 -23.61
N HIS A 288 -14.31 6.32 -23.51
CA HIS A 288 -13.71 7.05 -24.61
C HIS A 288 -12.18 7.18 -24.45
N TRP A 289 -11.44 7.00 -25.53
CA TRP A 289 -10.01 7.34 -25.56
C TRP A 289 -9.82 8.85 -25.51
N MET A 290 -8.75 9.33 -24.86
CA MET A 290 -8.39 10.74 -24.93
C MET A 290 -8.21 11.17 -26.39
N LEU A 291 -8.88 12.24 -26.80
CA LEU A 291 -8.96 12.73 -28.19
C LEU A 291 -9.38 11.70 -29.24
N GLY A 292 -9.92 10.54 -28.84
CA GLY A 292 -10.28 9.46 -29.74
C GLY A 292 -9.07 8.74 -30.34
N ASP A 293 -7.87 8.91 -29.75
CA ASP A 293 -6.62 8.35 -30.26
C ASP A 293 -5.93 7.48 -29.21
N SER A 294 -6.21 6.17 -29.28
CA SER A 294 -5.56 5.19 -28.41
C SER A 294 -4.08 4.99 -28.73
N ALA A 295 -3.68 5.12 -29.99
CA ALA A 295 -2.32 4.85 -30.43
C ALA A 295 -1.32 5.87 -29.88
N THR A 296 -1.76 7.13 -29.73
CA THR A 296 -0.93 8.20 -29.18
C THR A 296 -1.00 8.26 -27.66
N TYR A 297 -2.20 8.23 -27.06
CA TYR A 297 -2.36 8.60 -25.65
C TYR A 297 -2.30 7.40 -24.68
N ALA A 298 -2.61 6.18 -25.12
CA ALA A 298 -2.51 5.00 -24.24
C ALA A 298 -1.06 4.65 -23.85
N PRO A 299 -0.05 4.74 -24.74
CA PRO A 299 1.36 4.54 -24.38
C PRO A 299 1.91 5.64 -23.45
N LEU A 300 1.29 6.83 -23.46
CA LEU A 300 1.66 7.96 -22.60
C LEU A 300 0.98 7.90 -21.22
N GLY A 301 0.26 6.83 -20.89
CA GLY A 301 -0.33 6.63 -19.56
C GLY A 301 -1.66 7.36 -19.30
N TYR A 302 -2.27 8.01 -20.30
CA TYR A 302 -3.56 8.70 -20.14
C TYR A 302 -4.75 7.75 -19.96
N GLY A 303 -4.62 6.51 -20.43
CA GLY A 303 -5.67 5.50 -20.31
C GLY A 303 -6.96 5.85 -21.04
N VAL A 304 -8.04 5.18 -20.64
CA VAL A 304 -9.40 5.37 -21.13
C VAL A 304 -10.18 6.25 -20.13
N LEU A 305 -11.07 7.09 -20.65
CA LEU A 305 -12.04 7.85 -19.87
C LEU A 305 -13.35 7.07 -19.81
N TYR A 306 -13.78 6.66 -18.63
CA TYR A 306 -14.97 5.84 -18.39
C TYR A 306 -16.09 6.69 -17.84
N ASN A 307 -17.35 6.45 -18.22
CA ASN A 307 -18.46 6.97 -17.45
C ASN A 307 -18.57 6.27 -16.09
N TRP A 308 -19.38 6.78 -15.17
CA TRP A 308 -19.36 6.25 -13.82
C TRP A 308 -19.85 4.79 -13.77
N ASN A 309 -20.95 4.46 -14.45
CA ASN A 309 -21.47 3.08 -14.54
C ASN A 309 -20.42 2.12 -15.11
N ALA A 310 -19.54 2.63 -15.99
CA ALA A 310 -18.41 1.90 -16.53
C ALA A 310 -17.30 1.68 -15.56
N ALA A 311 -16.88 2.72 -14.85
CA ALA A 311 -15.86 2.58 -13.83
C ALA A 311 -16.25 1.50 -12.80
N VAL A 312 -17.51 1.49 -12.35
CA VAL A 312 -17.99 0.57 -11.30
C VAL A 312 -18.66 -0.71 -11.82
N ASP A 313 -18.69 -0.91 -13.15
CA ASP A 313 -19.20 -2.10 -13.84
C ASP A 313 -20.67 -2.47 -13.54
N THR A 314 -21.57 -1.49 -13.48
CA THR A 314 -23.00 -1.68 -13.11
C THR A 314 -23.98 -1.64 -14.29
N PHE A 315 -23.56 -2.09 -15.47
CA PHE A 315 -24.28 -1.84 -16.73
C PHE A 315 -25.59 -2.63 -16.95
N ASN A 316 -25.85 -3.65 -16.14
CA ASN A 316 -27.02 -4.52 -16.31
C ASN A 316 -27.87 -4.69 -15.04
N THR A 317 -27.50 -4.03 -13.95
CA THR A 317 -28.39 -3.94 -12.79
C THR A 317 -29.49 -2.96 -13.15
N THR A 318 -30.65 -3.50 -13.54
CA THR A 318 -31.92 -2.80 -13.35
C THR A 318 -31.87 -2.23 -11.93
N TYR A 319 -32.25 -0.97 -11.75
CA TYR A 319 -32.20 -0.18 -10.50
C TYR A 319 -32.79 -0.84 -9.22
N GLY A 320 -33.16 -2.13 -9.26
CA GLY A 320 -33.88 -2.90 -8.25
C GLY A 320 -33.05 -3.73 -7.26
N GLU A 321 -31.72 -3.65 -7.22
CA GLU A 321 -30.94 -4.17 -6.07
C GLU A 321 -30.51 -3.09 -5.06
N LEU A 322 -30.73 -1.81 -5.39
CA LEU A 322 -30.77 -0.75 -4.39
C LEU A 322 -32.20 -0.65 -3.86
N HIS A 323 -32.49 -1.30 -2.73
CA HIS A 323 -33.66 -1.01 -1.90
C HIS A 323 -33.52 0.43 -1.35
N VAL A 324 -33.79 1.43 -2.19
CA VAL A 324 -34.03 2.80 -1.74
C VAL A 324 -35.54 2.92 -1.56
N ASP A 325 -35.98 2.90 -0.31
CA ASP A 325 -37.33 3.31 0.05
C ASP A 325 -37.50 4.79 -0.34
N THR A 326 -38.16 5.01 -1.48
CA THR A 326 -38.41 6.34 -2.06
C THR A 326 -39.40 7.18 -1.26
N THR A 327 -39.92 6.68 -0.13
CA THR A 327 -40.87 7.41 0.72
C THR A 327 -40.23 8.23 1.84
N ARG A 328 -38.91 8.12 2.05
CA ARG A 328 -38.18 8.90 3.06
C ARG A 328 -37.30 9.94 2.40
N ILE A 329 -37.67 11.22 2.57
CA ILE A 329 -36.88 12.37 2.13
C ILE A 329 -35.68 12.52 3.08
N HIS A 330 -34.61 11.77 2.82
CA HIS A 330 -33.29 12.02 3.39
C HIS A 330 -32.25 11.96 2.26
N PRO A 331 -31.21 12.81 2.24
CA PRO A 331 -30.15 12.71 1.25
C PRO A 331 -29.33 11.44 1.54
N VAL A 332 -29.81 10.30 1.03
CA VAL A 332 -29.14 9.01 1.17
C VAL A 332 -27.87 9.05 0.32
N TRP A 333 -26.72 9.09 0.97
CA TRP A 333 -25.45 8.68 0.37
C TRP A 333 -25.56 7.19 0.08
N ALA A 334 -25.95 6.86 -1.14
CA ALA A 334 -25.99 5.49 -1.62
C ALA A 334 -24.52 5.03 -1.81
N PHE A 335 -23.92 4.53 -0.73
CA PHE A 335 -22.66 3.80 -0.81
C PHE A 335 -22.92 2.46 -1.49
N PHE A 336 -21.98 2.07 -2.34
CA PHE A 336 -21.82 0.66 -2.60
C PHE A 336 -21.31 -0.03 -1.34
N LYS A 337 -21.91 -1.17 -0.99
CA LYS A 337 -21.42 -2.01 0.11
C LYS A 337 -20.04 -2.57 -0.25
N GLY A 338 -19.05 -2.34 0.61
CA GLY A 338 -17.67 -2.82 0.46
C GLY A 338 -16.88 -2.21 -0.71
N HIS A 339 -15.66 -2.70 -0.91
CA HIS A 339 -14.80 -2.33 -2.03
C HIS A 339 -15.46 -2.72 -3.36
N ARG A 340 -15.67 -1.74 -4.25
CA ARG A 340 -16.20 -2.00 -5.59
C ARG A 340 -15.07 -2.21 -6.58
N ARG A 341 -14.81 -3.48 -6.90
CA ARG A 341 -13.86 -3.88 -7.95
C ARG A 341 -14.03 -3.02 -9.22
N GLY A 342 -15.24 -2.97 -9.77
CA GLY A 342 -15.49 -2.27 -11.03
C GLY A 342 -14.57 -2.80 -12.14
N ILE A 343 -13.97 -1.90 -12.92
CA ILE A 343 -12.99 -2.25 -13.98
C ILE A 343 -11.59 -2.59 -13.45
N CYS A 344 -11.38 -2.57 -12.14
CA CYS A 344 -10.07 -2.86 -11.56
C CYS A 344 -9.70 -4.35 -11.65
N PRO A 345 -8.39 -4.67 -11.59
CA PRO A 345 -7.91 -6.04 -11.44
C PRO A 345 -8.53 -6.79 -10.26
N GLU A 346 -8.43 -8.11 -10.25
CA GLU A 346 -8.83 -8.91 -9.09
C GLU A 346 -7.94 -8.58 -7.87
N GLY A 347 -8.55 -8.43 -6.69
CA GLY A 347 -7.88 -7.94 -5.47
C GLY A 347 -7.62 -6.43 -5.46
N TRP A 348 -8.29 -5.67 -6.34
CA TRP A 348 -8.21 -4.21 -6.44
C TRP A 348 -9.61 -3.63 -6.71
N HIS A 349 -9.83 -2.38 -6.32
CA HIS A 349 -11.12 -1.71 -6.46
C HIS A 349 -11.02 -0.25 -6.88
N VAL A 350 -12.15 0.28 -7.38
CA VAL A 350 -12.31 1.72 -7.65
C VAL A 350 -12.43 2.46 -6.32
N PRO A 351 -11.48 3.36 -5.99
CA PRO A 351 -11.40 3.96 -4.67
C PRO A 351 -12.67 4.75 -4.30
N SER A 352 -13.11 4.59 -3.07
CA SER A 352 -14.20 5.34 -2.45
C SER A 352 -13.77 6.78 -2.13
N TYR A 353 -14.75 7.60 -1.74
CA TYR A 353 -14.51 8.95 -1.25
C TYR A 353 -13.51 8.96 -0.10
N ASN A 354 -13.68 8.02 0.84
CA ASN A 354 -12.85 7.92 2.03
C ASN A 354 -11.41 7.54 1.67
N GLU A 355 -11.22 6.61 0.73
CA GLU A 355 -9.88 6.20 0.32
C GLU A 355 -9.10 7.31 -0.42
N TRP A 356 -9.79 8.09 -1.27
CA TRP A 356 -9.20 9.30 -1.83
C TRP A 356 -8.88 10.35 -0.77
N TYR A 357 -9.70 10.41 0.28
CA TYR A 357 -9.50 11.31 1.40
C TYR A 357 -8.28 10.90 2.25
N GLU A 358 -8.08 9.60 2.50
CA GLU A 358 -6.89 9.10 3.21
C GLU A 358 -5.59 9.39 2.44
N LEU A 359 -5.60 9.23 1.12
CA LEU A 359 -4.47 9.66 0.27
C LEU A 359 -4.18 11.16 0.50
N LYS A 360 -5.21 12.00 0.46
CA LYS A 360 -5.06 13.44 0.71
C LYS A 360 -4.46 13.70 2.10
N LYS A 361 -5.00 13.07 3.14
CA LYS A 361 -4.56 13.24 4.54
C LYS A 361 -3.09 12.88 4.69
N TYR A 362 -2.69 11.72 4.18
CA TYR A 362 -1.29 11.30 4.20
C TYR A 362 -0.40 12.32 3.46
N VAL A 363 -0.74 12.67 2.22
CA VAL A 363 0.10 13.59 1.42
C VAL A 363 0.19 14.98 2.06
N SER A 364 -0.88 15.44 2.71
CA SER A 364 -0.90 16.74 3.43
C SER A 364 -0.06 16.73 4.72
N SER A 365 0.17 15.56 5.32
CA SER A 365 0.94 15.42 6.55
C SER A 365 2.45 15.43 6.33
N GLN A 366 2.91 15.20 5.10
CA GLN A 366 4.32 15.10 4.75
C GLN A 366 4.84 16.42 4.20
N SER A 367 5.76 17.05 4.91
CA SER A 367 6.31 18.37 4.59
C SER A 367 6.97 18.46 3.21
N GLU A 368 7.54 17.36 2.73
CA GLU A 368 8.21 17.19 1.45
C GLU A 368 7.27 17.21 0.25
N TYR A 369 5.97 16.97 0.46
CA TYR A 369 4.95 16.99 -0.59
C TYR A 369 4.23 18.32 -0.70
N LEU A 370 4.53 19.25 0.21
CA LEU A 370 3.91 20.57 0.24
C LEU A 370 4.69 21.52 -0.66
N CYS A 371 3.96 22.28 -1.48
CA CYS A 371 4.52 23.44 -2.16
C CYS A 371 4.01 24.72 -1.49
N SER A 372 4.94 25.61 -1.14
CA SER A 372 4.63 26.92 -0.54
C SER A 372 4.52 27.98 -1.64
N ASN A 373 3.38 28.67 -1.71
CA ASN A 373 3.22 29.83 -2.58
C ASN A 373 3.74 31.09 -1.85
N PRO A 374 4.72 31.84 -2.40
CA PRO A 374 5.22 33.07 -1.80
C PRO A 374 4.12 34.13 -1.58
N ASP A 375 3.06 34.09 -2.38
CA ASP A 375 1.92 35.02 -2.28
C ASP A 375 0.87 34.58 -1.24
N ASP A 376 0.98 33.35 -0.70
CA ASP A 376 0.20 32.85 0.45
C ASP A 376 1.13 32.21 1.50
N PRO A 377 1.92 33.02 2.23
CA PRO A 377 2.92 32.52 3.18
C PRO A 377 2.32 31.84 4.41
N ASN A 378 1.01 32.02 4.66
CA ASN A 378 0.30 31.41 5.78
C ASN A 378 -0.51 30.18 5.36
N ASN A 379 -0.49 29.81 4.08
CA ASN A 379 -1.22 28.66 3.53
C ASN A 379 -2.71 28.70 3.91
N TYR A 380 -3.31 29.90 3.87
CA TYR A 380 -4.69 30.13 4.30
C TYR A 380 -5.67 29.40 3.37
N TYR A 381 -5.26 29.18 2.12
CA TYR A 381 -5.82 28.19 1.22
C TYR A 381 -4.90 26.96 1.27
N SER A 382 -5.46 25.80 1.65
CA SER A 382 -4.82 24.49 1.85
C SER A 382 -3.53 24.24 1.03
N PRO A 383 -2.57 23.44 1.55
CA PRO A 383 -1.31 23.17 0.86
C PRO A 383 -1.50 22.78 -0.60
N TYR A 384 -0.63 23.30 -1.47
CA TYR A 384 -0.59 22.94 -2.88
C TYR A 384 0.02 21.55 -3.04
N LEU A 385 -0.83 20.53 -2.98
CA LEU A 385 -0.45 19.11 -3.04
C LEU A 385 -0.52 18.54 -4.46
N ALA A 386 -1.10 19.27 -5.42
CA ALA A 386 -1.33 18.75 -6.76
C ALA A 386 -0.02 18.33 -7.45
N LYS A 387 1.08 19.07 -7.22
CA LYS A 387 2.41 18.74 -7.75
C LYS A 387 2.92 17.38 -7.29
N SER A 388 2.75 17.02 -6.02
CA SER A 388 3.30 15.78 -5.50
C SER A 388 2.64 14.55 -6.13
N LEU A 389 1.37 14.65 -6.56
CA LEU A 389 0.66 13.60 -7.28
C LEU A 389 0.73 13.71 -8.81
N ALA A 390 0.95 14.90 -9.36
CA ALA A 390 0.93 15.17 -10.80
C ALA A 390 2.03 14.42 -11.55
N ALA A 391 1.76 14.00 -12.78
CA ALA A 391 2.80 13.49 -13.68
C ALA A 391 3.84 14.57 -14.01
N GLN A 392 5.06 14.14 -14.33
CA GLN A 392 6.16 15.02 -14.77
C GLN A 392 6.06 15.43 -16.24
N THR A 393 4.98 15.05 -16.92
CA THR A 393 4.75 15.32 -18.35
C THR A 393 3.26 15.58 -18.60
N GLY A 394 2.95 16.14 -19.77
CA GLY A 394 1.57 16.30 -20.24
C GLY A 394 0.80 17.50 -19.69
N TRP A 395 1.27 18.11 -18.60
CA TRP A 395 0.67 19.34 -18.08
C TRP A 395 1.04 20.52 -18.97
N ARG A 396 0.07 21.41 -19.20
CA ARG A 396 0.23 22.65 -19.94
C ARG A 396 1.16 23.56 -19.14
N ASP A 397 2.22 24.05 -19.78
CA ASP A 397 3.20 24.92 -19.14
C ASP A 397 2.53 26.17 -18.54
N THR A 398 2.84 26.45 -17.28
CA THR A 398 2.43 27.67 -16.59
C THR A 398 3.58 28.29 -15.81
N THR A 399 3.46 29.57 -15.50
CA THR A 399 4.41 30.31 -14.64
C THR A 399 3.93 30.44 -13.20
N ALA A 400 2.77 29.87 -12.88
CA ALA A 400 2.17 30.00 -11.55
C ALA A 400 2.87 29.05 -10.57
N THR A 401 3.40 29.61 -9.49
CA THR A 401 4.07 28.82 -8.44
C THR A 401 3.12 27.76 -7.90
N CYS A 402 3.64 26.55 -7.69
CA CYS A 402 2.90 25.38 -7.19
C CYS A 402 1.81 24.79 -8.10
N ASP A 403 1.60 25.35 -9.30
CA ASP A 403 0.77 24.74 -10.33
C ASP A 403 1.46 23.49 -10.90
N PRO A 404 0.77 22.35 -11.08
CA PRO A 404 1.31 21.20 -11.81
C PRO A 404 1.93 21.52 -13.17
N GLY A 405 1.48 22.58 -13.85
CA GLY A 405 2.06 23.05 -15.11
C GLY A 405 3.39 23.81 -14.99
N ASN A 406 3.79 24.20 -13.78
CA ASN A 406 5.01 24.96 -13.53
C ASN A 406 6.14 24.04 -13.07
N ASP A 407 7.29 24.02 -13.76
CA ASP A 407 8.43 23.14 -13.44
C ASP A 407 8.02 21.65 -13.30
N LEU A 408 7.71 21.03 -14.44
CA LEU A 408 7.22 19.65 -14.49
C LEU A 408 8.17 18.64 -13.83
N GLY A 409 9.47 18.93 -13.79
CA GLY A 409 10.46 18.06 -13.15
C GLY A 409 10.31 17.96 -11.63
N ALA A 410 9.67 18.96 -11.01
CA ALA A 410 9.36 18.97 -9.58
C ALA A 410 8.05 18.25 -9.24
N ASN A 411 7.31 17.77 -10.24
CA ASN A 411 6.10 16.99 -10.00
C ASN A 411 6.42 15.55 -9.59
N ASN A 412 5.40 14.87 -9.09
CA ASN A 412 5.35 13.43 -8.86
C ASN A 412 6.18 12.91 -7.67
N ALA A 413 6.35 13.72 -6.64
CA ALA A 413 7.05 13.34 -5.41
C ALA A 413 6.40 12.16 -4.65
N THR A 414 5.21 11.67 -5.02
CA THR A 414 4.64 10.43 -4.44
C THR A 414 4.72 9.22 -5.37
N GLY A 415 5.15 9.41 -6.61
CA GLY A 415 5.12 8.38 -7.65
C GLY A 415 3.75 8.11 -8.29
N PHE A 416 2.66 8.74 -7.81
CA PHE A 416 1.29 8.53 -8.27
C PHE A 416 1.05 8.80 -9.78
N SER A 417 1.82 9.72 -10.36
CA SER A 417 1.89 9.98 -11.81
C SER A 417 0.55 10.38 -12.45
N ALA A 418 -0.22 11.28 -11.85
CA ALA A 418 -1.51 11.73 -12.37
C ALA A 418 -1.38 12.46 -13.72
N MET A 419 -1.86 11.82 -14.78
CA MET A 419 -1.92 12.40 -16.13
C MET A 419 -3.10 13.36 -16.28
N PRO A 420 -2.92 14.55 -16.90
CA PRO A 420 -3.97 15.56 -17.02
C PRO A 420 -4.90 15.27 -18.21
N ALA A 421 -5.64 14.16 -18.11
CA ALA A 421 -6.54 13.69 -19.17
C ALA A 421 -7.79 14.57 -19.36
N GLY A 422 -8.09 15.45 -18.39
CA GLY A 422 -9.32 16.22 -18.37
C GLY A 422 -10.54 15.31 -18.23
N TRP A 423 -11.60 15.66 -18.93
CA TRP A 423 -12.82 14.86 -18.98
C TRP A 423 -13.51 14.93 -20.34
N TYR A 424 -14.37 13.95 -20.61
CA TYR A 424 -15.16 13.85 -21.83
C TYR A 424 -16.65 13.74 -21.54
N TYR A 425 -17.48 14.43 -22.30
CA TYR A 425 -18.93 14.22 -22.32
C TYR A 425 -19.42 14.13 -23.76
N THR A 426 -19.79 15.26 -24.36
CA THR A 426 -19.99 15.42 -25.81
C THR A 426 -18.80 16.09 -26.49
N TYR A 427 -17.94 16.71 -25.69
CA TYR A 427 -16.69 17.36 -26.05
C TYR A 427 -15.66 17.08 -24.95
N TYR A 428 -14.37 17.34 -25.24
CA TYR A 428 -13.32 17.27 -24.23
C TYR A 428 -13.13 18.62 -23.56
N ALA A 429 -12.86 18.59 -22.26
CA ALA A 429 -12.59 19.78 -21.46
C ALA A 429 -11.42 19.56 -20.50
N ASP A 430 -10.76 20.67 -20.14
CA ASP A 430 -9.68 20.76 -19.16
C ASP A 430 -8.46 19.85 -19.41
N MET A 431 -8.32 19.35 -20.63
CA MET A 431 -7.19 18.54 -21.04
C MET A 431 -5.87 19.30 -20.88
N PHE A 432 -4.84 18.56 -20.46
CA PHE A 432 -3.51 19.07 -20.16
C PHE A 432 -3.48 20.04 -18.97
N SER A 433 -4.62 20.32 -18.32
CA SER A 433 -4.70 21.24 -17.17
C SER A 433 -5.35 20.62 -15.94
N THR A 434 -5.91 19.43 -16.05
CA THR A 434 -6.63 18.79 -14.95
C THR A 434 -6.57 17.27 -15.08
N ALA A 435 -6.35 16.57 -13.97
CA ALA A 435 -6.58 15.13 -13.85
C ALA A 435 -7.86 14.89 -13.04
N VAL A 436 -8.75 14.02 -13.53
CA VAL A 436 -10.01 13.67 -12.88
C VAL A 436 -10.13 12.16 -12.78
N PHE A 437 -10.43 11.66 -11.59
CA PHE A 437 -10.52 10.23 -11.29
C PHE A 437 -11.85 9.88 -10.64
N TRP A 438 -12.51 8.84 -11.13
CA TRP A 438 -13.74 8.38 -10.50
C TRP A 438 -13.53 7.89 -9.07
N SER A 439 -14.56 8.10 -8.26
CA SER A 439 -14.78 7.35 -7.04
C SER A 439 -15.93 6.38 -7.19
N SER A 440 -15.88 5.25 -6.47
CA SER A 440 -17.02 4.37 -6.32
C SER A 440 -18.16 4.99 -5.49
N SER A 441 -17.91 6.07 -4.75
CA SER A 441 -18.94 6.76 -3.96
C SER A 441 -19.87 7.65 -4.81
N ARG A 442 -21.08 7.89 -4.29
CA ARG A 442 -22.03 8.89 -4.84
C ARG A 442 -22.63 9.74 -3.73
N ALA A 443 -22.84 11.02 -3.99
CA ALA A 443 -23.54 11.93 -3.08
C ALA A 443 -25.08 11.79 -3.18
N SER A 444 -25.59 11.27 -4.29
CA SER A 444 -26.99 10.93 -4.52
C SER A 444 -27.11 9.98 -5.73
N LEU A 445 -28.30 9.44 -6.00
CA LEU A 445 -28.56 8.57 -7.16
C LEU A 445 -28.20 9.21 -8.52
N SER A 446 -28.15 10.54 -8.60
CA SER A 446 -27.79 11.30 -9.80
C SER A 446 -26.44 12.02 -9.68
N SER A 447 -25.66 11.73 -8.65
CA SER A 447 -24.50 12.54 -8.26
C SER A 447 -23.27 11.70 -7.91
N PRO A 448 -22.62 11.06 -8.89
CA PRO A 448 -21.36 10.37 -8.65
C PRO A 448 -20.25 11.34 -8.23
N VAL A 449 -19.29 10.81 -7.46
CA VAL A 449 -18.16 11.54 -6.92
C VAL A 449 -16.91 11.28 -7.75
N ALA A 450 -16.11 12.32 -8.01
CA ALA A 450 -14.79 12.18 -8.59
C ALA A 450 -13.76 13.04 -7.84
N MET A 451 -12.52 12.56 -7.76
CA MET A 451 -11.35 13.29 -7.29
C MET A 451 -10.77 14.11 -8.45
N GLN A 452 -10.40 15.37 -8.20
CA GLN A 452 -9.83 16.28 -9.20
C GLN A 452 -8.49 16.84 -8.70
N LEU A 453 -7.51 16.95 -9.62
CA LEU A 453 -6.23 17.63 -9.43
C LEU A 453 -6.10 18.74 -10.48
N ASN A 454 -5.95 20.00 -10.04
CA ASN A 454 -5.69 21.14 -10.92
C ASN A 454 -4.94 22.27 -10.18
N SER A 455 -4.66 23.37 -10.89
CA SER A 455 -3.94 24.55 -10.40
C SER A 455 -4.70 25.42 -9.39
N SER A 456 -6.02 25.20 -9.27
CA SER A 456 -6.94 26.10 -8.57
C SER A 456 -7.52 25.49 -7.29
N TRP A 457 -7.44 24.17 -7.13
CA TRP A 457 -8.09 23.44 -6.05
C TRP A 457 -7.25 22.23 -5.64
N GLU A 458 -7.13 22.08 -4.32
CA GLU A 458 -6.56 20.98 -3.54
C GLU A 458 -6.70 19.59 -4.17
N ILE A 459 -5.85 18.64 -3.78
CA ILE A 459 -6.25 17.22 -3.86
C ILE A 459 -7.64 17.12 -3.22
N GLY A 460 -8.57 16.50 -3.93
CA GLY A 460 -9.82 16.06 -3.30
C GLY A 460 -10.85 17.15 -3.06
N ARG A 461 -11.11 18.04 -4.04
CA ARG A 461 -12.51 18.44 -4.23
C ARG A 461 -13.25 17.26 -4.84
N VAL A 462 -13.71 16.38 -3.95
CA VAL A 462 -14.74 15.41 -4.27
C VAL A 462 -15.99 16.19 -4.63
N ARG A 463 -16.20 16.32 -5.93
CA ARG A 463 -17.35 17.02 -6.49
C ARG A 463 -18.41 15.99 -6.82
N SER A 464 -19.63 16.26 -6.35
CA SER A 464 -20.83 15.69 -6.94
C SER A 464 -20.95 16.23 -8.37
N TRP A 465 -20.79 15.35 -9.36
CA TRP A 465 -21.08 15.68 -10.74
C TRP A 465 -22.53 15.40 -11.01
N SER A 466 -23.26 16.36 -11.58
CA SER A 466 -24.71 16.24 -11.81
C SER A 466 -25.09 15.25 -12.92
N ASP A 467 -24.11 14.71 -13.63
CA ASP A 467 -24.34 13.84 -14.79
C ASP A 467 -23.40 12.61 -14.78
N PRO A 468 -23.93 11.39 -14.62
CA PRO A 468 -23.14 10.15 -14.62
C PRO A 468 -22.56 9.79 -16.00
N ASP A 469 -22.96 10.48 -17.07
CA ASP A 469 -22.46 10.26 -18.44
C ASP A 469 -21.11 10.94 -18.71
N ASN A 470 -20.63 11.79 -17.80
CA ASN A 470 -19.25 12.30 -17.89
C ASN A 470 -18.27 11.13 -17.84
N CYS A 471 -17.19 11.22 -18.61
CA CYS A 471 -16.15 10.20 -18.69
C CYS A 471 -14.86 10.72 -18.05
N PHE A 472 -14.37 10.04 -17.03
CA PHE A 472 -13.15 10.36 -16.27
C PHE A 472 -12.18 9.18 -16.23
N SER A 473 -10.93 9.42 -15.83
CA SER A 473 -9.96 8.34 -15.65
C SER A 473 -10.30 7.49 -14.43
N VAL A 474 -9.78 6.26 -14.37
CA VAL A 474 -9.88 5.39 -13.20
C VAL A 474 -8.49 5.00 -12.73
N ARG A 475 -8.31 5.06 -11.40
CA ARG A 475 -7.21 4.45 -10.66
C ARG A 475 -7.78 3.32 -9.83
N CYS A 476 -6.95 2.35 -9.51
CA CYS A 476 -7.34 1.24 -8.66
C CYS A 476 -6.53 1.27 -7.37
N LEU A 477 -7.18 0.93 -6.27
CA LEU A 477 -6.57 0.74 -4.98
C LEU A 477 -6.60 -0.76 -4.65
N ARG A 478 -5.50 -1.29 -4.12
CA ARG A 478 -5.40 -2.71 -3.75
C ARG A 478 -6.30 -2.95 -2.55
N ASP A 479 -7.04 -4.05 -2.59
CA ASP A 479 -7.72 -4.56 -1.41
C ASP A 479 -6.64 -4.90 -0.38
N TYR A 480 -6.77 -4.44 0.86
CA TYR A 480 -5.88 -4.94 1.91
C TYR A 480 -6.01 -6.46 1.90
N ALA A 481 -4.88 -7.17 1.78
CA ALA A 481 -4.91 -8.59 2.02
C ALA A 481 -5.45 -8.72 3.44
N LEU A 482 -6.60 -9.36 3.59
CA LEU A 482 -6.89 -10.07 4.82
C LEU A 482 -5.73 -11.05 4.92
N GLU A 483 -4.68 -10.65 5.62
CA GLU A 483 -3.68 -11.60 6.06
C GLU A 483 -4.48 -12.55 6.94
N GLU A 484 -4.71 -13.77 6.44
CA GLU A 484 -5.10 -14.90 7.29
C GLU A 484 -3.90 -15.22 8.19
N GLU A 485 -3.52 -14.28 9.07
CA GLU A 485 -2.91 -14.66 10.32
C GLU A 485 -4.04 -15.27 11.15
N ASP A 486 -3.85 -16.53 11.55
CA ASP A 486 -4.69 -17.22 12.52
C ASP A 486 -4.89 -16.27 13.70
N PRO A 487 -6.09 -15.66 13.89
CA PRO A 487 -6.23 -14.62 14.89
C PRO A 487 -5.99 -15.27 16.24
N GLU A 488 -4.97 -14.82 16.96
CA GLU A 488 -5.04 -14.92 18.42
C GLU A 488 -6.41 -14.31 18.79
N GLU A 489 -7.26 -15.07 19.51
CA GLU A 489 -8.61 -14.62 19.87
C GLU A 489 -8.52 -13.22 20.52
N GLU A 490 -8.86 -12.17 19.77
CA GLU A 490 -8.84 -10.81 20.30
C GLU A 490 -10.00 -10.68 21.29
N GLU A 491 -9.68 -10.41 22.56
CA GLU A 491 -10.70 -10.22 23.59
C GLU A 491 -11.33 -8.82 23.44
N TYR A 492 -12.49 -8.76 22.78
CA TYR A 492 -13.24 -7.51 22.62
C TYR A 492 -13.87 -7.03 23.93
N GLY A 493 -14.09 -5.72 24.05
CA GLY A 493 -14.71 -5.13 25.22
C GLY A 493 -13.79 -5.00 26.44
N THR A 494 -12.48 -5.14 26.22
CA THR A 494 -11.47 -4.87 27.24
C THR A 494 -11.41 -3.38 27.58
N PRO A 495 -11.22 -3.02 28.86
CA PRO A 495 -11.05 -1.63 29.24
C PRO A 495 -9.74 -1.05 28.67
N CYS A 496 -9.68 0.27 28.51
CA CYS A 496 -8.46 0.92 28.03
C CYS A 496 -7.23 0.60 28.91
N PRO A 497 -6.04 0.40 28.32
CA PRO A 497 -4.82 0.11 29.05
C PRO A 497 -4.55 1.18 30.11
N ASP A 498 -4.32 0.73 31.34
CA ASP A 498 -4.09 1.54 32.53
C ASP A 498 -5.20 2.55 32.88
N MET A 499 -6.38 2.47 32.24
CA MET A 499 -7.46 3.43 32.45
C MET A 499 -8.85 2.80 32.27
N PRO A 500 -9.27 1.87 33.15
CA PRO A 500 -10.55 1.17 33.01
C PRO A 500 -11.78 2.07 33.21
N THR A 501 -11.59 3.23 33.84
CA THR A 501 -12.62 4.23 34.08
C THR A 501 -12.04 5.63 34.00
N VAL A 502 -12.86 6.61 33.61
CA VAL A 502 -12.55 8.04 33.63
C VAL A 502 -13.67 8.82 34.31
N ALA A 503 -13.35 9.88 35.04
CA ALA A 503 -14.34 10.77 35.65
C ALA A 503 -14.38 12.13 34.94
N ASP A 504 -15.57 12.69 34.74
CA ASP A 504 -15.71 14.09 34.28
C ASP A 504 -15.47 15.09 35.43
N HIS A 505 -15.65 16.38 35.16
CA HIS A 505 -15.43 17.45 36.14
C HIS A 505 -16.41 17.44 37.31
N GLU A 506 -17.54 16.72 37.19
CA GLU A 506 -18.53 16.54 38.26
C GLU A 506 -18.22 15.31 39.11
N GLY A 507 -17.19 14.54 38.76
CA GLY A 507 -16.85 13.28 39.40
C GLY A 507 -17.73 12.11 38.94
N ILE A 508 -18.48 12.27 37.84
CA ILE A 508 -19.28 11.19 37.27
C ILE A 508 -18.33 10.24 36.55
N VAL A 509 -18.36 8.96 36.95
CA VAL A 509 -17.45 7.93 36.43
C VAL A 509 -18.07 7.22 35.24
N TYR A 510 -17.29 7.11 34.16
CA TYR A 510 -17.57 6.36 32.93
C TYR A 510 -16.56 5.23 32.81
N HIS A 511 -17.00 4.07 32.35
CA HIS A 511 -16.09 2.99 31.99
C HIS A 511 -15.49 3.28 30.61
N THR A 512 -14.33 2.72 30.34
CA THR A 512 -13.66 2.85 29.05
C THR A 512 -13.67 1.53 28.30
N VAL A 513 -13.46 1.61 26.99
CA VAL A 513 -13.30 0.44 26.13
C VAL A 513 -12.25 0.73 25.07
N GLN A 514 -11.38 -0.25 24.81
CA GLN A 514 -10.44 -0.20 23.71
C GLN A 514 -11.05 -0.89 22.49
N ILE A 515 -10.98 -0.23 21.33
CA ILE A 515 -11.37 -0.80 20.04
C ILE A 515 -10.28 -0.44 19.05
N GLY A 516 -9.54 -1.44 18.58
CA GLY A 516 -8.29 -1.22 17.85
C GLY A 516 -7.29 -0.38 18.66
N SER A 517 -6.75 0.68 18.07
CA SER A 517 -5.88 1.64 18.76
C SER A 517 -6.62 2.69 19.59
N GLN A 518 -7.95 2.77 19.47
CA GLN A 518 -8.73 3.88 20.03
C GLN A 518 -9.32 3.55 21.40
N CYS A 519 -9.35 4.56 22.25
CA CYS A 519 -9.85 4.47 23.62
C CYS A 519 -11.08 5.34 23.84
N TRP A 520 -12.23 4.70 24.07
CA TRP A 520 -13.54 5.34 24.07
C TRP A 520 -14.23 5.26 25.43
N THR A 521 -15.10 6.24 25.74
CA THR A 521 -16.05 6.10 26.85
C THR A 521 -17.15 5.11 26.47
N LYS A 522 -17.45 4.17 27.36
CA LYS A 522 -18.49 3.14 27.17
C LYS A 522 -19.90 3.72 27.29
N GLU A 523 -20.11 4.67 28.20
CA GLU A 523 -21.42 5.30 28.42
C GLU A 523 -21.53 6.70 27.79
N ASN A 524 -22.77 7.15 27.60
CA ASN A 524 -23.07 8.48 27.06
C ASN A 524 -22.72 9.50 28.14
N MET A 525 -22.17 10.64 27.74
CA MET A 525 -21.90 11.74 28.67
C MET A 525 -23.18 12.16 29.39
N ARG A 526 -23.05 12.50 30.67
CA ARG A 526 -24.18 12.88 31.53
C ARG A 526 -23.86 13.98 32.55
N CYS A 527 -22.81 14.77 32.33
CA CYS A 527 -22.54 15.97 33.12
C CYS A 527 -23.62 17.04 32.92
N GLU A 528 -24.05 17.69 34.00
CA GLU A 528 -25.12 18.70 33.98
C GLU A 528 -24.62 20.14 33.94
N THR A 529 -23.32 20.37 34.08
CA THR A 529 -22.68 21.68 34.20
C THR A 529 -21.48 21.84 33.29
N SER A 530 -21.14 23.09 33.00
CA SER A 530 -19.97 23.49 32.23
C SER A 530 -18.66 23.18 32.97
N PRO A 531 -17.73 22.39 32.39
CA PRO A 531 -16.39 22.23 32.93
C PRO A 531 -15.63 23.56 33.07
N ARG A 532 -15.89 24.54 32.19
CA ARG A 532 -15.22 25.85 32.18
C ARG A 532 -15.80 26.84 33.18
N THR A 533 -17.13 26.92 33.27
CA THR A 533 -17.83 28.00 34.00
C THR A 533 -18.57 27.51 35.24
N GLY A 534 -18.80 26.20 35.37
CA GLY A 534 -19.68 25.61 36.39
C GLY A 534 -21.17 25.92 36.18
N GLN A 535 -21.53 26.56 35.07
CA GLN A 535 -22.91 26.91 34.74
C GLN A 535 -23.72 25.64 34.45
N ARG A 536 -24.93 25.53 35.01
CA ARG A 536 -25.82 24.39 34.77
C ARG A 536 -26.48 24.47 33.40
N PHE A 537 -26.55 23.33 32.71
CA PHE A 537 -27.13 23.19 31.37
C PHE A 537 -28.61 22.81 31.37
N ILE A 538 -29.09 22.22 32.47
CA ILE A 538 -30.44 21.66 32.60
C ILE A 538 -31.37 22.67 33.26
N ASN A 539 -32.51 22.95 32.62
CA ASN A 539 -33.60 23.86 33.02
C ASN A 539 -33.46 25.35 32.68
N ASP A 540 -32.38 25.79 32.03
CA ASP A 540 -32.26 27.17 31.54
C ASP A 540 -32.44 27.21 30.02
N SER A 541 -33.55 27.80 29.56
CA SER A 541 -33.73 28.16 28.14
C SER A 541 -32.83 29.36 27.85
N PHE A 542 -31.62 29.13 27.35
CA PHE A 542 -30.75 30.23 26.94
C PHE A 542 -31.28 30.84 25.65
N ALA A 543 -31.84 32.05 25.75
CA ALA A 543 -32.14 32.89 24.60
C ALA A 543 -30.82 33.46 24.07
N TYR A 544 -30.38 32.97 22.91
CA TYR A 544 -29.24 33.53 22.20
C TYR A 544 -29.72 34.18 20.90
N THR A 545 -29.46 35.48 20.77
CA THR A 545 -29.75 36.24 19.54
C THR A 545 -28.56 36.12 18.60
N SER A 546 -28.73 35.43 17.47
CA SER A 546 -27.67 35.34 16.45
C SER A 546 -27.42 36.69 15.76
N GLN A 547 -26.20 36.92 15.25
CA GLN A 547 -25.87 38.08 14.40
C GLN A 547 -26.78 38.19 13.16
N ASN A 548 -27.46 37.10 12.78
CA ASN A 548 -28.39 37.02 11.66
C ASN A 548 -29.87 37.27 12.06
N GLY A 549 -30.16 37.69 13.29
CA GLY A 549 -31.51 38.09 13.72
C GLY A 549 -32.49 36.94 14.01
N TYR A 550 -32.00 35.69 14.05
CA TYR A 550 -32.79 34.56 14.56
C TYR A 550 -32.53 34.41 16.06
N ASP A 551 -33.58 34.51 16.87
CA ASP A 551 -33.58 34.14 18.29
C ASP A 551 -33.67 32.62 18.40
N TYR A 552 -32.61 32.00 18.90
CA TYR A 552 -32.61 30.59 19.24
C TYR A 552 -32.85 30.50 20.76
N THR A 553 -34.06 30.13 21.15
CA THR A 553 -34.50 30.10 22.56
C THR A 553 -34.18 28.79 23.28
N GLU A 554 -33.26 27.97 22.77
CA GLU A 554 -33.23 26.54 23.08
C GLU A 554 -31.83 25.88 23.12
N VAL A 555 -30.78 26.62 23.49
CA VAL A 555 -29.47 26.02 23.80
C VAL A 555 -29.54 25.36 25.19
N GLY A 556 -29.05 24.11 25.36
CA GLY A 556 -29.10 23.41 26.65
C GLY A 556 -28.92 21.88 26.56
N ALA A 557 -28.88 21.21 27.71
CA ALA A 557 -28.84 19.74 27.81
C ALA A 557 -30.13 19.19 28.43
N TYR A 558 -30.56 17.99 28.01
CA TYR A 558 -31.81 17.38 28.47
C TYR A 558 -31.66 15.90 28.81
N TRP A 559 -32.31 15.50 29.90
CA TRP A 559 -32.55 14.09 30.19
C TRP A 559 -33.57 13.53 29.20
N PRO A 560 -33.27 12.39 28.56
CA PRO A 560 -34.26 11.62 27.83
C PRO A 560 -35.52 11.41 28.71
N ASN A 561 -36.73 11.68 28.20
CA ASN A 561 -38.03 11.56 28.90
C ASN A 561 -38.28 12.53 30.08
N HIS A 562 -37.52 13.63 30.23
CA HIS A 562 -37.68 14.62 31.32
C HIS A 562 -37.52 14.09 32.76
N ASP A 563 -37.03 12.86 32.97
CA ASP A 563 -36.95 12.27 34.30
C ASP A 563 -35.52 11.91 34.71
N SER A 564 -34.86 12.88 35.38
CA SER A 564 -33.58 12.68 36.08
C SER A 564 -33.65 11.66 37.24
N ALA A 565 -34.84 11.32 37.73
CA ALA A 565 -35.07 10.38 38.83
C ALA A 565 -35.31 8.94 38.35
N SER A 566 -35.42 8.71 37.04
CA SER A 566 -35.53 7.37 36.47
C SER A 566 -34.14 6.74 36.30
N ASN A 567 -33.98 5.47 36.70
CA ASN A 567 -32.76 4.69 36.38
C ASN A 567 -32.45 4.68 34.87
N VAL A 568 -33.47 4.93 34.03
CA VAL A 568 -33.39 5.01 32.57
C VAL A 568 -32.57 6.22 32.11
N GLY A 569 -32.68 7.39 32.77
CA GLY A 569 -31.90 8.58 32.44
C GLY A 569 -30.39 8.34 32.62
N ASN A 570 -29.99 7.77 33.76
CA ASN A 570 -28.59 7.46 34.07
C ASN A 570 -27.96 6.46 33.09
N GLU A 571 -28.76 5.56 32.53
CA GLU A 571 -28.32 4.58 31.53
C GLU A 571 -28.20 5.16 30.12
N LEU A 572 -29.05 6.12 29.75
CA LEU A 572 -29.09 6.73 28.41
C LEU A 572 -28.14 7.93 28.25
N GLY A 573 -27.78 8.61 29.34
CA GLY A 573 -27.02 9.86 29.31
C GLY A 573 -27.83 11.05 28.81
N LEU A 574 -27.19 12.22 28.75
CA LEU A 574 -27.82 13.49 28.36
C LEU A 574 -27.72 13.73 26.85
N LEU A 575 -28.71 14.46 26.33
CA LEU A 575 -28.68 14.99 24.97
C LEU A 575 -28.24 16.46 25.02
N TYR A 576 -27.11 16.76 24.39
CA TYR A 576 -26.46 18.07 24.41
C TYR A 576 -26.68 18.79 23.10
N SER A 577 -27.03 20.08 23.17
CA SER A 577 -26.87 20.93 21.99
C SER A 577 -25.39 21.13 21.67
N TRP A 578 -25.08 21.48 20.43
CA TRP A 578 -23.69 21.62 19.98
C TRP A 578 -22.86 22.59 20.83
N ALA A 579 -23.40 23.79 21.11
CA ALA A 579 -22.72 24.78 21.94
C ALA A 579 -22.48 24.31 23.37
N VAL A 580 -23.35 23.44 23.90
CA VAL A 580 -23.16 22.82 25.22
C VAL A 580 -22.06 21.77 25.13
N ALA A 581 -22.07 20.91 24.11
CA ALA A 581 -21.04 19.90 23.92
C ALA A 581 -19.64 20.53 23.82
N LEU A 582 -19.49 21.62 23.06
CA LEU A 582 -18.24 22.39 22.98
C LEU A 582 -17.95 23.23 24.23
N ASP A 583 -18.86 23.30 25.20
CA ASP A 583 -18.73 24.16 26.37
C ASP A 583 -18.49 25.65 26.01
N THR A 584 -19.13 26.15 24.96
CA THR A 584 -19.00 27.52 24.43
C THR A 584 -20.18 28.43 24.80
N ILE A 585 -20.98 28.04 25.79
CA ILE A 585 -22.12 28.84 26.24
C ILE A 585 -21.61 30.18 26.81
N GLY A 586 -22.09 31.29 26.24
CA GLY A 586 -21.78 32.65 26.71
C GLY A 586 -20.60 33.35 26.01
N SER A 587 -19.87 32.69 25.10
CA SER A 587 -18.94 33.37 24.20
C SER A 587 -19.69 33.91 22.97
N GLU A 588 -19.63 35.23 22.75
CA GLU A 588 -20.23 35.86 21.57
C GLU A 588 -19.64 35.25 20.27
N GLY A 589 -20.47 34.61 19.45
CA GLY A 589 -20.22 34.50 18.01
C GLY A 589 -19.76 33.16 17.42
N GLU A 590 -19.31 32.17 18.18
CA GLU A 590 -18.74 30.95 17.57
C GLU A 590 -19.75 29.80 17.50
N TRP A 591 -20.67 29.87 16.52
CA TRP A 591 -21.52 28.73 16.13
C TRP A 591 -20.72 27.56 15.56
N CYS A 592 -19.55 27.89 15.02
CA CYS A 592 -18.57 27.03 14.40
C CYS A 592 -17.22 27.49 14.97
N ALA A 593 -16.77 26.93 16.09
CA ALA A 593 -15.39 27.15 16.51
C ALA A 593 -14.48 26.44 15.50
N ASP A 594 -13.37 27.06 15.10
CA ASP A 594 -12.29 26.37 14.38
C ASP A 594 -11.64 25.38 15.36
N THR A 595 -12.19 24.18 15.41
CA THR A 595 -11.76 23.10 16.31
C THR A 595 -10.67 22.27 15.65
N ASN A 596 -9.63 22.94 15.16
CA ASN A 596 -8.42 22.28 14.68
C ASN A 596 -7.79 21.44 15.82
N GLY A 597 -7.95 20.11 15.74
CA GLY A 597 -7.38 19.15 16.69
C GLY A 597 -8.38 18.58 17.71
N HIS A 598 -7.84 17.98 18.78
CA HIS A 598 -8.63 17.37 19.86
C HIS A 598 -9.34 18.45 20.70
N TYR A 599 -10.64 18.63 20.46
CA TYR A 599 -11.44 19.60 21.21
C TYR A 599 -12.12 18.95 22.42
N ARG A 600 -11.70 19.33 23.63
CA ARG A 600 -12.19 18.74 24.88
C ARG A 600 -13.70 18.88 25.07
N GLY A 601 -14.23 20.10 25.01
CA GLY A 601 -15.64 20.37 25.33
C GLY A 601 -16.04 19.84 26.71
N ILE A 602 -17.18 19.15 26.78
CA ILE A 602 -17.69 18.50 28.01
C ILE A 602 -16.95 17.21 28.39
N CYS A 603 -15.99 16.74 27.59
CA CYS A 603 -15.27 15.52 27.89
C CYS A 603 -14.33 15.66 29.10
N PRO A 604 -13.98 14.53 29.76
CA PRO A 604 -12.98 14.50 30.81
C PRO A 604 -11.63 15.11 30.41
N GLU A 605 -10.80 15.47 31.39
CA GLU A 605 -9.43 15.94 31.12
C GLU A 605 -8.62 14.85 30.41
N GLY A 606 -7.92 15.21 29.33
CA GLY A 606 -7.21 14.26 28.47
C GLY A 606 -8.09 13.49 27.48
N TRP A 607 -9.36 13.86 27.36
CA TRP A 607 -10.32 13.31 26.41
C TRP A 607 -10.98 14.43 25.59
N HIS A 608 -11.51 14.09 24.42
CA HIS A 608 -12.11 15.05 23.50
C HIS A 608 -13.36 14.51 22.83
N ILE A 609 -14.15 15.43 22.25
CA ILE A 609 -15.28 15.09 21.39
C ILE A 609 -14.72 14.55 20.07
N PRO A 610 -14.98 13.29 19.72
CA PRO A 610 -14.38 12.68 18.55
C PRO A 610 -14.75 13.45 17.28
N SER A 611 -13.75 13.63 16.45
CA SER A 611 -13.86 14.15 15.11
C SER A 611 -14.46 13.12 14.17
N ARG A 612 -14.88 13.59 12.99
CA ARG A 612 -15.33 12.71 11.92
C ARG A 612 -14.27 11.68 11.51
N TYR A 613 -12.99 12.00 11.70
CA TYR A 613 -11.90 11.11 11.33
C TYR A 613 -11.73 10.00 12.35
N GLU A 614 -11.90 10.30 13.63
CA GLU A 614 -11.80 9.28 14.68
C GLU A 614 -12.98 8.32 14.66
N TRP A 615 -14.19 8.81 14.36
CA TRP A 615 -15.32 7.93 14.07
C TRP A 615 -15.11 7.07 12.81
N LEU A 616 -14.38 7.60 11.81
CA LEU A 616 -14.05 6.86 10.59
C LEU A 616 -12.98 5.78 10.87
N ASP A 617 -12.01 6.05 11.72
CA ASP A 617 -11.03 5.05 12.15
C ASP A 617 -11.74 3.87 12.86
N LEU A 618 -12.72 4.16 13.72
CA LEU A 618 -13.59 3.13 14.32
C LEU A 618 -14.38 2.35 13.26
N TYR A 619 -14.93 3.03 12.26
CA TYR A 619 -15.63 2.38 11.15
C TYR A 619 -14.69 1.44 10.36
N ASN A 620 -13.48 1.90 10.06
CA ASN A 620 -12.48 1.14 9.30
C ASN A 620 -11.97 -0.09 10.07
N TYR A 621 -11.88 -0.01 11.41
CA TYR A 621 -11.57 -1.17 12.24
C TYR A 621 -12.54 -2.33 11.97
N PHE A 622 -13.84 -2.07 11.81
CA PHE A 622 -14.81 -3.13 11.50
C PHE A 622 -14.64 -3.74 10.10
N ALA A 623 -14.08 -3.00 9.13
CA ALA A 623 -13.83 -3.52 7.79
C ALA A 623 -12.76 -4.62 7.78
N THR A 624 -11.87 -4.65 8.78
CA THR A 624 -10.86 -5.69 8.95
C THR A 624 -11.25 -6.77 9.96
N HIS A 625 -12.46 -6.70 10.54
CA HIS A 625 -12.95 -7.55 11.62
C HIS A 625 -14.35 -8.11 11.28
N PRO A 626 -14.46 -9.00 10.27
CA PRO A 626 -15.74 -9.50 9.76
C PRO A 626 -16.58 -10.24 10.81
N GLU A 627 -15.96 -10.83 11.83
CA GLU A 627 -16.63 -11.46 12.97
C GLU A 627 -17.44 -10.49 13.83
N LEU A 628 -17.14 -9.19 13.78
CA LEU A 628 -17.92 -8.13 14.42
C LEU A 628 -19.06 -7.61 13.53
N THR A 629 -19.27 -8.21 12.36
CA THR A 629 -20.30 -7.79 11.40
C THR A 629 -21.39 -8.84 11.28
N CYS A 630 -22.65 -8.42 11.12
CA CYS A 630 -23.77 -9.36 11.08
C CYS A 630 -23.95 -10.05 9.70
N ASN A 631 -23.20 -9.65 8.68
CA ASN A 631 -23.29 -10.14 7.30
C ASN A 631 -21.91 -10.31 6.67
N GLU A 632 -21.81 -11.23 5.70
CA GLU A 632 -20.58 -11.53 4.95
C GLU A 632 -20.00 -10.31 4.18
N ASP A 633 -20.76 -9.22 4.10
CA ASP A 633 -20.40 -7.97 3.41
C ASP A 633 -19.55 -6.99 4.26
N GLY A 634 -19.39 -7.23 5.57
CA GLY A 634 -18.51 -6.42 6.45
C GLY A 634 -19.00 -5.01 6.81
N VAL A 635 -20.24 -4.63 6.47
CA VAL A 635 -20.73 -3.23 6.63
C VAL A 635 -21.62 -3.06 7.86
N SER A 636 -22.34 -4.10 8.26
CA SER A 636 -23.32 -4.01 9.34
C SER A 636 -22.70 -4.27 10.70
N ASN A 637 -21.93 -3.27 11.13
CA ASN A 637 -21.17 -3.18 12.38
C ASN A 637 -21.96 -2.53 13.52
N ALA A 638 -23.15 -1.99 13.24
CA ALA A 638 -23.99 -1.30 14.21
C ALA A 638 -24.29 -2.16 15.46
N LYS A 639 -24.54 -3.46 15.26
CA LYS A 639 -24.82 -4.40 16.35
C LYS A 639 -23.63 -4.57 17.27
N ALA A 640 -22.40 -4.53 16.76
CA ALA A 640 -21.20 -4.68 17.58
C ALA A 640 -21.06 -3.52 18.58
N LEU A 641 -21.53 -2.33 18.21
CA LEU A 641 -21.49 -1.12 19.04
C LEU A 641 -22.74 -0.93 19.93
N ALA A 642 -23.89 -1.45 19.49
CA ALA A 642 -25.18 -1.23 20.14
C ALA A 642 -25.32 -1.97 21.47
N ALA A 643 -26.10 -1.42 22.39
CA ALA A 643 -26.48 -2.08 23.63
C ALA A 643 -27.46 -3.23 23.35
N GLN A 644 -27.52 -4.19 24.26
CA GLN A 644 -28.39 -5.36 24.12
C GLN A 644 -29.87 -5.08 24.41
N THR A 645 -30.19 -3.88 24.89
CA THR A 645 -31.54 -3.52 25.35
C THR A 645 -31.87 -2.08 24.98
N GLY A 646 -33.16 -1.77 24.88
CA GLY A 646 -33.67 -0.40 24.69
C GLY A 646 -34.10 -0.08 23.25
N TRP A 647 -33.74 -0.92 22.28
CA TRP A 647 -34.08 -0.75 20.87
C TRP A 647 -35.53 -1.14 20.55
N MET A 648 -36.13 -0.43 19.59
CA MET A 648 -37.40 -0.88 19.00
C MET A 648 -37.19 -2.20 18.28
N HIS A 649 -38.02 -3.21 18.60
CA HIS A 649 -37.97 -4.49 17.90
C HIS A 649 -38.37 -4.34 16.43
N VAL A 650 -37.49 -4.75 15.52
CA VAL A 650 -37.72 -4.72 14.07
C VAL A 650 -37.50 -6.11 13.46
N ASN A 651 -38.12 -6.34 12.30
CA ASN A 651 -37.89 -7.57 11.52
C ASN A 651 -36.61 -7.41 10.70
N GLY A 652 -35.64 -8.31 10.92
CA GLY A 652 -34.33 -8.32 10.25
C GLY A 652 -33.22 -8.55 11.26
N THR A 653 -32.30 -9.46 11.01
CA THR A 653 -31.29 -9.91 12.00
C THR A 653 -30.12 -8.94 12.18
N CYS A 654 -29.94 -8.00 11.25
CA CYS A 654 -28.78 -7.12 11.16
C CYS A 654 -28.98 -5.71 11.73
N SER A 655 -30.23 -5.29 11.91
CA SER A 655 -30.55 -4.02 12.55
C SER A 655 -30.27 -4.12 14.05
N VAL A 656 -29.93 -3.00 14.69
CA VAL A 656 -29.75 -2.96 16.17
C VAL A 656 -30.99 -3.37 16.98
N GLY A 657 -32.19 -3.23 16.39
CA GLY A 657 -33.45 -3.71 16.97
C GLY A 657 -33.81 -5.17 16.65
N GLY A 658 -33.04 -5.82 15.78
CA GLY A 658 -33.21 -7.20 15.37
C GLY A 658 -32.38 -8.13 16.24
N GLU A 659 -33.01 -9.04 16.99
CA GLU A 659 -32.33 -9.87 18.00
C GLU A 659 -31.34 -9.08 18.88
N PRO A 660 -31.78 -8.06 19.66
CA PRO A 660 -30.88 -7.18 20.41
C PRO A 660 -29.93 -7.91 21.37
N SER A 661 -30.25 -9.13 21.80
CA SER A 661 -29.38 -9.96 22.64
C SER A 661 -28.02 -10.28 22.01
N THR A 662 -27.87 -10.17 20.69
CA THR A 662 -26.59 -10.40 20.01
C THR A 662 -25.79 -9.11 19.81
N ASN A 663 -26.28 -7.98 20.31
CA ASN A 663 -25.55 -6.71 20.21
C ASN A 663 -24.39 -6.64 21.23
N ASN A 664 -23.57 -5.62 21.07
CA ASN A 664 -22.52 -5.15 21.98
C ASN A 664 -21.24 -5.99 22.00
N ALA A 665 -20.87 -6.62 20.88
CA ALA A 665 -19.66 -7.42 20.77
C ALA A 665 -18.39 -6.64 21.18
N THR A 666 -18.31 -5.33 20.88
CA THR A 666 -17.14 -4.51 21.24
C THR A 666 -17.18 -3.95 22.65
N GLY A 667 -18.30 -4.06 23.36
CA GLY A 667 -18.49 -3.43 24.67
C GLY A 667 -18.80 -1.93 24.64
N PHE A 668 -18.91 -1.29 23.47
CA PHE A 668 -19.15 0.16 23.29
C PHE A 668 -20.53 0.68 23.76
N THR A 669 -21.51 -0.21 23.90
CA THR A 669 -22.81 -0.02 24.59
C THR A 669 -23.61 1.23 24.19
N ILE A 670 -23.91 1.39 22.89
CA ILE A 670 -24.75 2.49 22.37
C ILE A 670 -26.22 2.26 22.66
N ARG A 671 -26.91 3.29 23.12
CA ARG A 671 -28.35 3.21 23.37
C ARG A 671 -29.14 4.12 22.42
N PRO A 672 -30.40 3.78 22.10
CA PRO A 672 -31.18 4.51 21.13
C PRO A 672 -31.49 5.95 21.57
N THR A 673 -31.18 6.89 20.69
CA THR A 673 -31.38 8.34 20.84
C THR A 673 -31.69 8.97 19.47
N SER A 674 -32.50 10.03 19.42
CA SER A 674 -32.92 10.63 18.13
C SER A 674 -33.03 12.16 18.13
N TYR A 675 -33.06 12.71 16.91
CA TYR A 675 -33.32 14.10 16.60
C TYR A 675 -34.78 14.48 16.86
N GLY A 676 -35.01 15.47 17.73
CA GLY A 676 -36.18 16.35 17.63
C GLY A 676 -37.53 15.78 18.05
N SER A 677 -37.65 15.16 19.22
CA SER A 677 -38.91 14.98 19.96
C SER A 677 -38.63 14.28 21.30
N TYR A 678 -38.82 15.00 22.40
CA TYR A 678 -38.51 14.58 23.78
C TYR A 678 -39.30 13.37 24.31
N GLN A 679 -40.19 12.80 23.50
CA GLN A 679 -41.21 11.83 23.93
C GLN A 679 -41.03 10.41 23.38
N ASP A 680 -40.05 10.14 22.52
CA ASP A 680 -40.01 8.92 21.70
C ASP A 680 -38.86 7.95 22.02
N ILE A 681 -38.38 7.92 23.27
CA ILE A 681 -37.31 6.99 23.69
C ILE A 681 -37.78 5.54 23.64
N GLY A 682 -36.99 4.68 22.98
CA GLY A 682 -37.31 3.27 22.74
C GLY A 682 -38.22 3.01 21.53
N ILE A 683 -38.60 4.06 20.79
CA ILE A 683 -39.42 3.96 19.56
C ILE A 683 -38.54 3.97 18.30
N PHE A 684 -37.22 4.11 18.46
CA PHE A 684 -36.28 4.17 17.34
C PHE A 684 -35.44 2.90 17.23
N ASN A 685 -35.14 2.54 15.99
CA ASN A 685 -34.17 1.52 15.61
C ASN A 685 -32.81 2.14 15.27
N TYR A 686 -32.53 3.36 15.74
CA TYR A 686 -31.27 4.06 15.49
C TYR A 686 -30.80 4.91 16.70
N ALA A 687 -29.51 5.26 16.72
CA ALA A 687 -28.90 6.18 17.69
C ALA A 687 -28.09 7.26 16.97
N GLN A 688 -27.98 8.45 17.58
CA GLN A 688 -27.31 9.60 16.96
C GLN A 688 -26.30 10.29 17.90
N PHE A 689 -25.14 10.67 17.36
CA PHE A 689 -24.02 11.25 18.11
C PHE A 689 -23.50 12.53 17.49
N LEU A 690 -23.11 13.48 18.34
CA LEU A 690 -22.36 14.67 17.93
C LEU A 690 -20.90 14.30 17.62
N SER A 691 -20.40 14.84 16.52
CA SER A 691 -19.00 14.73 16.09
C SER A 691 -18.45 16.10 15.72
N ASN A 692 -17.16 16.28 15.99
CA ASN A 692 -16.42 17.46 15.59
C ASN A 692 -16.14 17.45 14.07
N ALA A 693 -16.25 18.62 13.41
CA ALA A 693 -16.17 18.75 11.96
C ALA A 693 -15.24 19.88 11.52
N TYR A 694 -14.39 19.60 10.53
CA TYR A 694 -13.58 20.60 9.84
C TYR A 694 -14.50 21.51 9.00
N ASN A 695 -14.59 22.80 9.35
CA ASN A 695 -15.35 23.87 8.66
C ASN A 695 -16.90 23.84 8.76
N PHE A 696 -17.50 22.94 9.54
CA PHE A 696 -18.96 22.93 9.76
C PHE A 696 -19.30 22.98 11.25
N CYS A 697 -20.44 23.59 11.57
CA CYS A 697 -20.80 23.82 12.97
C CYS A 697 -21.01 22.51 13.72
N ALA A 698 -21.61 21.46 13.15
CA ALA A 698 -21.65 20.13 13.77
C ALA A 698 -21.87 19.04 12.72
N GLN A 699 -21.34 17.83 12.98
CA GLN A 699 -21.66 16.62 12.23
C GLN A 699 -22.33 15.59 13.13
N LEU A 700 -23.11 14.71 12.51
CA LEU A 700 -23.90 13.69 13.20
C LEU A 700 -23.52 12.31 12.68
N TRP A 701 -23.36 11.36 13.58
CA TRP A 701 -23.24 9.95 13.25
C TRP A 701 -24.51 9.22 13.63
N THR A 702 -25.09 8.51 12.66
CA THR A 702 -26.25 7.65 12.87
C THR A 702 -25.81 6.19 12.87
N ILE A 703 -26.40 5.41 13.76
CA ILE A 703 -26.25 3.95 13.80
C ILE A 703 -27.63 3.34 13.75
N ASP A 704 -27.92 2.54 12.72
CA ASP A 704 -29.14 1.71 12.60
C ASP A 704 -28.74 0.29 12.22
N THR A 705 -28.43 0.09 10.94
CA THR A 705 -27.92 -1.16 10.40
C THR A 705 -26.41 -1.09 10.23
N ASP A 706 -25.91 0.09 9.87
CA ASP A 706 -24.48 0.41 9.73
C ASP A 706 -24.18 1.69 10.55
N LEU A 707 -22.92 1.90 10.92
CA LEU A 707 -22.40 3.19 11.40
C LEU A 707 -22.13 4.09 10.19
N TYR A 708 -22.81 5.24 10.08
CA TYR A 708 -22.59 6.16 8.98
C TYR A 708 -22.75 7.63 9.40
N LEU A 709 -22.04 8.50 8.69
CA LEU A 709 -22.10 9.93 8.90
C LEU A 709 -23.33 10.49 8.17
N GLU A 710 -24.03 11.46 8.76
CA GLU A 710 -24.97 12.33 8.06
C GLU A 710 -24.47 13.77 8.18
N THR A 711 -24.31 14.46 7.05
CA THR A 711 -23.97 15.90 7.08
C THR A 711 -25.25 16.73 7.06
N VAL A 712 -25.23 17.80 7.86
CA VAL A 712 -26.23 18.87 8.00
C VAL A 712 -27.14 18.68 9.21
N ILE A 713 -26.86 19.46 10.25
CA ILE A 713 -27.87 19.82 11.23
C ILE A 713 -27.91 21.34 11.38
N TYR A 714 -29.14 21.87 11.41
CA TYR A 714 -29.45 23.14 12.03
C TYR A 714 -28.96 23.13 13.50
N PRO A 715 -28.44 24.24 14.02
CA PRO A 715 -27.81 24.25 15.34
C PRO A 715 -28.70 24.04 16.61
N PRO A 716 -30.05 23.93 16.59
CA PRO A 716 -30.82 23.61 17.80
C PRO A 716 -30.93 22.10 18.11
N ALA A 717 -30.28 21.22 17.36
CA ALA A 717 -30.35 19.78 17.65
C ALA A 717 -29.60 19.39 18.93
N ARG A 718 -30.09 18.35 19.60
CA ARG A 718 -29.49 17.81 20.81
C ARG A 718 -29.26 16.33 20.66
N LEU A 719 -28.02 15.88 20.76
CA LEU A 719 -27.65 14.47 20.57
C LEU A 719 -26.74 13.99 21.69
N SER A 720 -26.50 12.68 21.73
CA SER A 720 -25.57 12.07 22.66
C SER A 720 -24.12 12.43 22.31
N VAL A 721 -23.27 12.45 23.33
CA VAL A 721 -21.82 12.66 23.18
C VAL A 721 -21.09 11.43 23.73
N ARG A 722 -20.12 10.95 22.95
CA ARG A 722 -19.07 10.01 23.34
C ARG A 722 -17.76 10.78 23.40
N CYS A 723 -16.82 10.34 24.22
CA CYS A 723 -15.50 10.95 24.31
C CYS A 723 -14.43 9.93 23.91
N LEU A 724 -13.37 10.43 23.27
CA LEU A 724 -12.19 9.68 22.88
C LEU A 724 -10.97 10.20 23.65
N ARG A 725 -10.07 9.31 24.06
CA ARG A 725 -8.83 9.67 24.75
C ARG A 725 -7.85 10.32 23.78
N ASN A 726 -7.15 11.36 24.24
CA ASN A 726 -6.05 11.95 23.48
C ASN A 726 -4.89 10.95 23.39
N GLU A 727 -4.32 10.79 22.20
CA GLU A 727 -3.07 10.02 21.97
C GLU A 727 -1.85 10.60 22.71
#